data_AF-A0A015J713-F1
#
_entry.id   AF-A0A015J713-F1
#
_cell.length_a   1.000
_cell.length_b   1.000
_cell.length_c   1.000
_cell.angle_alpha   90.00
_cell.angle_beta   90.00
_cell.angle_gamma   90.00
#
_symmetry.space_group_name_H-M   'P 1'
#
loop_
_entity.id
_entity.type
_entity.pdbx_description
1 polymer ?
#
loop_
_entity_poly.entity_id
_entity_poly.type
_entity_poly.pdbx_seq_one_letter_code
_entity_poly.pdbx_strand_id
1 'polypeptide(L)'
;MEVYRANWIDGYIYKWDDKYQNLRRLNQDMLVTLKGLINIKNVSIEFMNKIGHKFYGITQNPETKSFMIVLNNKCKKCNNICNTIHFQHKFIDWTSGNKDIDKFIQDTQISVHEDNEISHALEWIPYDRFYDIKYIGKIGLCRANWIDGKIYKWDDKYQNWGRLNQDMFVTLESLINPKNVSIEFMNKFKVDHEFYGITQNLETKNYMMVLNNKCKKCNYTCNAMHFQRNFENWTSGDKDIDKFIQDTQLTTHKDDEISHALEWIPYDRFYGIKYIGKIGVCRANWIDGYIHKWDDKCQNWRRLNQDMFVTLESLINPKNVSIEFMNKIKVDHEFYGITQNPKTKNYAIVSNSKCKKCNSICDTIYFQHKFIDWTSGNDDIDKFIQDSQLLAHNRTYSVIEWIPYNRFYDIEYIAKGGFGKVYKANWIDGCIRYRNRWDNENQNWKREDQNMFVALKSLNNSKNVTSEFMNEIKLHNKVGGGIVIKFYGITQDPETKNYIMVLEYADSGSLRHFLNTRFNELSWFNKITYLCDIAFGLRTIHENELIHRDLHTGNILVNNKYIKITDMGLCKPANYNASKNTKNCAYGVLPYIAPEILRGRNYYTKAADIYSFGIIVYEVISGLPPYYDVSHNNHLAIKICHGLRPRFNIKVPELIVNLIKRCLDADPLNRPTAKEIYEKLDPSQLLYDTELRRQIEKTDAINNILLTENTQTILGLSYKTHSEAIYTSRSLDFNNLPEPKNSDDYYEKNDNIISEEFSESLQLRFSQLNIDKNESLRRNLSQLSTNENESLQINISQLNINENESLQINISQLNINVNENS
;
A
#
# COMPACT_ATOMS: atom_id res chain seq x y z
N MET A 1 -25.82 30.54 79.68
CA MET A 1 -25.79 29.07 79.85
C MET A 1 -24.59 28.57 79.11
N GLU A 2 -23.65 27.94 79.81
CA GLU A 2 -22.52 27.28 79.17
C GLU A 2 -23.03 26.12 78.30
N VAL A 3 -22.46 26.00 77.10
CA VAL A 3 -22.79 24.95 76.14
C VAL A 3 -21.49 24.22 75.84
N TYR A 4 -21.46 22.94 76.15
CA TYR A 4 -20.35 22.05 75.85
C TYR A 4 -20.77 21.05 74.78
N ARG A 5 -19.80 20.50 74.05
CA ARG A 5 -20.00 19.38 73.14
C ARG A 5 -19.25 18.19 73.71
N ALA A 6 -19.85 17.01 73.67
CA ALA A 6 -19.25 15.81 74.22
C ALA A 6 -19.54 14.60 73.31
N ASN A 7 -18.66 13.62 73.35
CA ASN A 7 -18.92 12.30 72.82
C ASN A 7 -19.57 11.44 73.93
N TRP A 8 -20.76 10.89 73.67
CA TRP A 8 -21.44 10.02 74.61
C TRP A 8 -21.22 8.55 74.22
N ILE A 9 -20.34 7.91 74.96
CA ILE A 9 -19.85 6.55 74.73
C ILE A 9 -21.01 5.53 74.64
N ASP A 10 -21.94 5.57 75.60
CA ASP A 10 -22.98 4.54 75.71
C ASP A 10 -24.11 4.67 74.67
N GLY A 11 -24.30 5.85 74.09
CA GLY A 11 -25.45 6.17 73.24
C GLY A 11 -26.79 6.24 73.99
N TYR A 12 -27.87 6.54 73.27
CA TYR A 12 -29.19 6.75 73.88
C TYR A 12 -30.00 5.45 74.00
N ILE A 13 -30.84 5.38 75.02
CA ILE A 13 -31.78 4.26 75.24
C ILE A 13 -32.80 4.24 74.11
N TYR A 14 -32.92 3.10 73.42
CA TYR A 14 -33.82 2.95 72.28
C TYR A 14 -35.05 2.11 72.63
N LYS A 15 -34.86 0.88 73.11
CA LYS A 15 -35.94 -0.03 73.48
C LYS A 15 -35.49 -1.06 74.49
N TRP A 16 -36.44 -1.65 75.20
CA TRP A 16 -36.21 -2.83 76.02
C TRP A 16 -35.86 -4.03 75.12
N ASP A 17 -34.85 -4.80 75.52
CA ASP A 17 -34.46 -6.06 74.88
C ASP A 17 -34.91 -7.23 75.75
N ASP A 18 -36.03 -7.86 75.37
CA ASP A 18 -36.62 -8.98 76.11
C ASP A 18 -35.66 -10.17 76.27
N LYS A 19 -34.69 -10.32 75.33
CA LYS A 19 -33.72 -11.43 75.35
C LYS A 19 -32.68 -11.26 76.44
N TYR A 20 -32.22 -10.03 76.68
CA TYR A 20 -31.16 -9.75 77.66
C TYR A 20 -31.69 -9.08 78.93
N GLN A 21 -33.00 -8.87 79.04
CA GLN A 21 -33.67 -8.19 80.16
C GLN A 21 -32.99 -6.86 80.52
N ASN A 22 -32.64 -6.08 79.49
CA ASN A 22 -31.95 -4.80 79.66
C ASN A 22 -32.38 -3.79 78.58
N LEU A 23 -32.13 -2.51 78.83
CA LEU A 23 -32.37 -1.42 77.87
C LEU A 23 -31.27 -1.41 76.80
N ARG A 24 -31.65 -1.70 75.55
CA ARG A 24 -30.75 -1.59 74.41
C ARG A 24 -30.50 -0.13 74.06
N ARG A 25 -29.23 0.23 73.96
CA ARG A 25 -28.78 1.54 73.51
C ARG A 25 -28.45 1.53 72.01
N LEU A 26 -28.68 2.67 71.35
CA LEU A 26 -28.31 2.92 69.96
C LEU A 26 -27.37 4.13 69.87
N ASN A 27 -26.59 4.16 68.79
CA ASN A 27 -25.59 5.19 68.50
C ASN A 27 -24.59 5.31 69.67
N GLN A 28 -23.84 4.24 69.92
CA GLN A 28 -22.65 4.31 70.77
C GLN A 28 -21.66 5.29 70.15
N ASP A 29 -20.91 5.99 71.01
CA ASP A 29 -20.03 7.10 70.61
C ASP A 29 -20.75 8.21 69.82
N MET A 30 -21.98 8.56 70.25
CA MET A 30 -22.76 9.62 69.62
C MET A 30 -22.42 11.01 70.14
N LEU A 31 -22.35 11.96 69.20
CA LEU A 31 -22.16 13.37 69.50
C LEU A 31 -23.39 14.02 70.14
N VAL A 32 -23.19 14.66 71.30
CA VAL A 32 -24.24 15.34 72.06
C VAL A 32 -23.82 16.75 72.46
N THR A 33 -24.81 17.63 72.62
CA THR A 33 -24.62 18.98 73.15
C THR A 33 -25.05 19.00 74.62
N LEU A 34 -24.15 19.41 75.50
CA LEU A 34 -24.41 19.57 76.93
C LEU A 34 -24.72 21.04 77.23
N LYS A 35 -25.87 21.34 77.85
CA LYS A 35 -26.26 22.72 78.20
C LYS A 35 -26.47 22.85 79.71
N GLY A 36 -25.75 23.77 80.33
CA GLY A 36 -25.81 23.99 81.79
C GLY A 36 -27.20 24.37 82.30
N LEU A 37 -27.65 23.72 83.36
CA LEU A 37 -28.88 24.03 84.10
C LEU A 37 -28.58 24.96 85.26
N ILE A 38 -29.25 26.12 85.29
CA ILE A 38 -29.03 27.15 86.33
C ILE A 38 -29.86 26.87 87.60
N ASN A 39 -30.97 26.13 87.51
CA ASN A 39 -31.81 25.78 88.67
C ASN A 39 -32.60 24.48 88.45
N ILE A 40 -32.36 23.47 89.29
CA ILE A 40 -33.00 22.13 89.20
C ILE A 40 -34.49 22.18 89.56
N LYS A 41 -34.92 23.16 90.38
CA LYS A 41 -36.33 23.26 90.83
C LYS A 41 -37.33 23.55 89.70
N ASN A 42 -36.86 23.91 88.50
CA ASN A 42 -37.70 24.25 87.35
C ASN A 42 -37.64 23.25 86.20
N VAL A 43 -37.06 22.06 86.37
CA VAL A 43 -37.06 21.01 85.33
C VAL A 43 -38.41 20.26 85.34
N SER A 44 -39.46 20.89 84.82
CA SER A 44 -40.76 20.25 84.57
C SER A 44 -40.81 19.64 83.16
N ILE A 45 -41.73 18.69 82.92
CA ILE A 45 -42.01 18.15 81.57
C ILE A 45 -42.34 19.29 80.58
N GLU A 46 -43.02 20.33 81.06
CA GLU A 46 -43.33 21.55 80.31
C GLU A 46 -42.09 22.36 79.91
N PHE A 47 -41.11 22.50 80.81
CA PHE A 47 -39.83 23.12 80.50
C PHE A 47 -39.06 22.30 79.44
N MET A 48 -39.12 20.96 79.53
CA MET A 48 -38.47 20.08 78.55
C MET A 48 -39.11 20.15 77.16
N ASN A 49 -40.44 20.26 77.07
CA ASN A 49 -41.15 20.39 75.79
C ASN A 49 -40.89 21.75 75.09
N LYS A 50 -40.50 22.80 75.83
CA LYS A 50 -40.14 24.12 75.27
C LYS A 50 -38.76 24.17 74.58
N ILE A 51 -37.88 23.20 74.82
CA ILE A 51 -36.47 23.27 74.38
C ILE A 51 -36.29 22.94 72.88
N GLY A 52 -37.30 22.38 72.19
CA GLY A 52 -37.29 22.18 70.73
C GLY A 52 -36.27 21.18 70.20
N HIS A 53 -35.42 20.60 71.05
CA HIS A 53 -34.43 19.57 70.72
C HIS A 53 -34.81 18.24 71.38
N LYS A 54 -34.52 17.12 70.70
CA LYS A 54 -34.67 15.78 71.30
C LYS A 54 -33.69 15.65 72.47
N PHE A 55 -34.24 15.47 73.66
CA PHE A 55 -33.52 15.34 74.93
C PHE A 55 -33.20 13.86 75.19
N TYR A 56 -31.96 13.56 75.57
CA TYR A 56 -31.53 12.19 75.86
C TYR A 56 -31.32 11.90 77.35
N GLY A 57 -31.07 12.92 78.16
CA GLY A 57 -30.84 12.76 79.60
C GLY A 57 -30.25 14.00 80.26
N ILE A 58 -29.94 13.89 81.55
CA ILE A 58 -29.21 14.89 82.33
C ILE A 58 -27.91 14.23 82.79
N THR A 59 -26.81 14.96 82.71
CA THR A 59 -25.53 14.58 83.29
C THR A 59 -25.11 15.62 84.33
N GLN A 60 -24.17 15.28 85.20
CA GLN A 60 -23.60 16.19 86.18
C GLN A 60 -22.11 16.31 85.94
N ASN A 61 -21.59 17.54 85.89
CA ASN A 61 -20.14 17.74 85.89
C ASN A 61 -19.60 17.23 87.24
N PRO A 62 -18.68 16.25 87.25
CA PRO A 62 -18.20 15.63 88.49
C PRO A 62 -17.42 16.62 89.38
N GLU A 63 -16.80 17.64 88.79
CA GLU A 63 -16.00 18.66 89.49
C GLU A 63 -16.89 19.81 90.00
N THR A 64 -17.65 20.45 89.11
CA THR A 64 -18.43 21.65 89.46
C THR A 64 -19.77 21.32 90.12
N LYS A 65 -20.19 20.05 90.10
CA LYS A 65 -21.51 19.55 90.52
C LYS A 65 -22.69 20.19 89.76
N SER A 66 -22.41 20.97 88.73
CA SER A 66 -23.41 21.58 87.85
C SER A 66 -24.09 20.52 86.99
N PHE A 67 -25.42 20.55 86.95
CA PHE A 67 -26.19 19.67 86.07
C PHE A 67 -26.24 20.24 84.66
N MET A 68 -26.17 19.37 83.66
CA MET A 68 -26.22 19.70 82.25
C MET A 68 -27.21 18.80 81.54
N ILE A 69 -28.00 19.37 80.65
CA ILE A 69 -28.89 18.62 79.78
C ILE A 69 -28.10 18.06 78.59
N VAL A 70 -28.31 16.77 78.27
CA VAL A 70 -27.80 16.09 77.07
C VAL A 70 -28.82 16.24 75.94
N LEU A 71 -28.51 17.07 74.94
CA LEU A 71 -29.34 17.35 73.77
C LEU A 71 -28.78 16.70 72.51
N ASN A 72 -29.67 16.33 71.58
CA ASN A 72 -29.29 15.98 70.22
C ASN A 72 -28.69 17.18 69.47
N ASN A 73 -27.56 16.97 68.81
CA ASN A 73 -26.82 18.00 68.08
C ASN A 73 -27.42 18.24 66.67
N LYS A 74 -28.66 18.73 66.61
CA LYS A 74 -29.36 19.03 65.35
C LYS A 74 -28.95 20.38 64.78
N CYS A 75 -28.75 20.44 63.47
CA CYS A 75 -28.54 21.68 62.73
C CYS A 75 -29.76 22.60 62.81
N LYS A 76 -29.53 23.89 63.08
CA LYS A 76 -30.60 24.90 63.15
C LYS A 76 -31.37 25.08 61.83
N LYS A 77 -30.70 24.89 60.70
CA LYS A 77 -31.29 25.04 59.35
C LYS A 77 -32.07 23.79 58.93
N CYS A 78 -31.47 22.61 59.07
CA CYS A 78 -32.02 21.35 58.55
C CYS A 78 -32.83 20.54 59.58
N ASN A 79 -32.80 20.93 60.85
CA ASN A 79 -33.42 20.24 61.98
C ASN A 79 -33.04 18.74 62.13
N ASN A 80 -31.90 18.35 61.55
CA ASN A 80 -31.31 17.00 61.57
C ASN A 80 -29.78 17.11 61.77
N ILE A 81 -29.11 15.99 62.04
CA ILE A 81 -27.63 15.92 61.97
C ILE A 81 -27.27 15.95 60.48
N CYS A 82 -26.38 16.86 60.09
CA CYS A 82 -26.01 17.12 58.69
C CYS A 82 -24.51 17.45 58.58
N ASN A 83 -23.97 17.59 57.37
CA ASN A 83 -22.54 17.79 57.12
C ASN A 83 -21.95 18.98 57.88
N THR A 84 -22.67 20.10 58.00
CA THR A 84 -22.29 21.25 58.83
C THR A 84 -21.95 20.86 60.28
N ILE A 85 -22.74 19.97 60.88
CA ILE A 85 -22.55 19.55 62.28
C ILE A 85 -21.30 18.70 62.41
N HIS A 86 -21.04 17.82 61.43
CA HIS A 86 -19.82 17.01 61.37
C HIS A 86 -18.56 17.88 61.19
N PHE A 87 -18.61 18.87 60.29
CA PHE A 87 -17.50 19.82 60.12
C PHE A 87 -17.24 20.66 61.37
N GLN A 88 -18.28 21.22 61.98
CA GLN A 88 -18.16 22.02 63.20
C GLN A 88 -17.53 21.26 64.38
N HIS A 89 -17.59 19.93 64.37
CA HIS A 89 -16.93 19.09 65.36
C HIS A 89 -15.42 18.98 65.11
N LYS A 90 -14.98 19.05 63.85
CA LYS A 90 -13.61 18.86 63.39
C LYS A 90 -12.83 20.16 63.14
N PHE A 91 -13.40 21.33 63.42
CA PHE A 91 -12.72 22.62 63.23
C PHE A 91 -11.38 22.74 63.94
N ILE A 92 -11.20 22.06 65.07
CA ILE A 92 -9.94 22.06 65.83
C ILE A 92 -8.83 21.30 65.06
N ASP A 93 -9.20 20.29 64.28
CA ASP A 93 -8.27 19.42 63.55
C ASP A 93 -7.74 20.09 62.27
N TRP A 94 -8.35 21.20 61.82
CA TRP A 94 -8.07 21.88 60.55
C TRP A 94 -7.64 23.34 60.73
N THR A 95 -6.65 23.57 61.59
CA THR A 95 -6.06 24.90 61.80
C THR A 95 -4.75 25.07 61.05
N SER A 96 -4.64 26.20 60.35
CA SER A 96 -3.44 26.71 59.69
C SER A 96 -2.54 27.52 60.63
N GLY A 97 -3.01 27.84 61.83
CA GLY A 97 -2.39 28.83 62.72
C GLY A 97 -2.67 30.29 62.32
N ASN A 98 -3.39 30.55 61.22
CA ASN A 98 -3.84 31.86 60.81
C ASN A 98 -5.37 31.98 60.95
N LYS A 99 -5.81 32.86 61.86
CA LYS A 99 -7.24 33.06 62.18
C LYS A 99 -8.10 33.44 60.98
N ASP A 100 -7.56 34.18 60.02
CA ASP A 100 -8.31 34.62 58.84
C ASP A 100 -8.54 33.46 57.88
N ILE A 101 -7.52 32.62 57.67
CA ILE A 101 -7.59 31.42 56.82
C ILE A 101 -8.47 30.35 57.47
N ASP A 102 -8.32 30.14 58.78
CA ASP A 102 -9.13 29.18 59.54
C ASP A 102 -10.61 29.58 59.51
N LYS A 103 -10.90 30.86 59.73
CA LYS A 103 -12.26 31.38 59.62
C LYS A 103 -12.83 31.21 58.21
N PHE A 104 -12.03 31.50 57.18
CA PHE A 104 -12.44 31.31 55.80
C PHE A 104 -12.79 29.85 55.48
N ILE A 105 -11.91 28.90 55.85
CA ILE A 105 -12.15 27.47 55.69
C ILE A 105 -13.43 27.05 56.44
N GLN A 106 -13.59 27.48 57.68
CA GLN A 106 -14.78 27.21 58.49
C GLN A 106 -16.06 27.76 57.86
N ASP A 107 -16.05 29.00 57.35
CA ASP A 107 -17.20 29.61 56.69
C ASP A 107 -17.65 28.78 55.48
N THR A 108 -16.72 28.21 54.70
CA THR A 108 -17.07 27.29 53.61
C THR A 108 -17.72 26.00 54.12
N GLN A 109 -17.19 25.41 55.19
CA GLN A 109 -17.70 24.17 55.76
C GLN A 109 -19.07 24.32 56.42
N ILE A 110 -19.34 25.47 57.03
CA ILE A 110 -20.64 25.78 57.66
C ILE A 110 -21.76 25.88 56.61
N SER A 111 -21.42 26.22 55.37
CA SER A 111 -22.39 26.35 54.28
C SER A 111 -22.91 25.01 53.75
N VAL A 112 -22.22 23.90 54.03
CA VAL A 112 -22.49 22.57 53.48
C VAL A 112 -23.38 21.76 54.42
N HIS A 113 -24.58 21.39 53.98
CA HIS A 113 -25.54 20.60 54.75
C HIS A 113 -25.75 19.20 54.18
N GLU A 114 -25.79 19.07 52.86
CA GLU A 114 -26.04 17.80 52.14
C GLU A 114 -24.75 17.24 51.50
N ASP A 115 -24.76 15.97 51.08
CA ASP A 115 -23.59 15.30 50.48
C ASP A 115 -23.25 15.83 49.08
N ASN A 116 -24.25 16.25 48.30
CA ASN A 116 -24.06 16.90 47.00
C ASN A 116 -23.34 18.26 47.09
N GLU A 117 -23.41 18.92 48.25
CA GLU A 117 -22.78 20.21 48.53
C GLU A 117 -21.32 20.06 49.01
N ILE A 118 -20.84 18.85 49.27
CA ILE A 118 -19.53 18.59 49.89
C ILE A 118 -18.36 19.20 49.11
N SER A 119 -18.47 19.28 47.79
CA SER A 119 -17.47 19.88 46.90
C SER A 119 -17.25 21.38 47.14
N HIS A 120 -18.09 22.03 47.96
CA HIS A 120 -17.94 23.42 48.35
C HIS A 120 -17.20 23.62 49.67
N ALA A 121 -16.98 22.57 50.46
CA ALA A 121 -16.20 22.62 51.69
C ALA A 121 -14.71 22.55 51.36
N LEU A 122 -13.95 23.55 51.83
CA LEU A 122 -12.50 23.53 51.77
C LEU A 122 -11.92 22.85 53.01
N GLU A 123 -10.70 22.36 52.92
CA GLU A 123 -9.95 21.89 54.09
C GLU A 123 -8.56 22.52 54.19
N TRP A 124 -8.01 22.49 55.40
CA TRP A 124 -6.58 22.74 55.59
C TRP A 124 -5.84 21.45 55.27
N ILE A 125 -4.89 21.52 54.32
CA ILE A 125 -4.11 20.36 53.89
C ILE A 125 -2.67 20.55 54.37
N PRO A 126 -2.19 19.73 55.32
CA PRO A 126 -0.81 19.78 55.77
C PRO A 126 0.16 19.58 54.60
N TYR A 127 1.23 20.38 54.55
CA TYR A 127 2.12 20.42 53.38
C TYR A 127 2.89 19.12 53.14
N ASP A 128 3.12 18.35 54.20
CA ASP A 128 3.73 17.02 54.17
C ASP A 128 2.83 15.93 53.56
N ARG A 129 1.56 16.24 53.27
CA ARG A 129 0.67 15.37 52.49
C ARG A 129 0.87 15.50 50.98
N PHE A 130 1.82 16.33 50.55
CA PHE A 130 2.21 16.50 49.16
C PHE A 130 3.61 15.94 48.89
N TYR A 131 3.75 15.23 47.77
CA TYR A 131 5.05 14.74 47.27
C TYR A 131 5.19 15.03 45.76
N ASP A 132 6.40 14.82 45.22
CA ASP A 132 6.76 15.16 43.84
C ASP A 132 6.41 16.60 43.44
N ILE A 133 6.69 17.54 44.35
CA ILE A 133 6.36 18.95 44.15
C ILE A 133 7.29 19.55 43.07
N LYS A 134 6.72 20.01 41.96
CA LYS A 134 7.47 20.54 40.81
C LYS A 134 6.93 21.91 40.37
N TYR A 135 7.83 22.88 40.15
CA TYR A 135 7.47 24.23 39.72
C TYR A 135 7.06 24.29 38.24
N ILE A 136 5.99 25.02 37.92
CA ILE A 136 5.43 25.10 36.57
C ILE A 136 5.55 26.52 36.02
N GLY A 137 6.67 26.84 35.35
CA GLY A 137 6.86 27.97 34.41
C GLY A 137 6.63 29.42 34.87
N LYS A 138 5.81 29.64 35.91
CA LYS A 138 5.42 30.91 36.50
C LYS A 138 5.77 30.87 37.99
N ILE A 139 6.32 31.97 38.50
CA ILE A 139 6.66 32.13 39.91
C ILE A 139 5.39 31.90 40.75
N GLY A 140 5.48 30.97 41.71
CA GLY A 140 4.40 30.67 42.66
C GLY A 140 3.39 29.60 42.20
N LEU A 141 3.60 28.91 41.08
CA LEU A 141 2.74 27.79 40.63
C LEU A 141 3.53 26.47 40.67
N CYS A 142 3.02 25.48 41.41
CA CYS A 142 3.60 24.15 41.51
C CYS A 142 2.54 23.08 41.20
N ARG A 143 2.98 21.88 40.84
CA ARG A 143 2.16 20.67 40.89
C ARG A 143 2.64 19.77 42.01
N ALA A 144 1.76 18.93 42.53
CA ALA A 144 2.11 17.90 43.50
C ALA A 144 1.15 16.72 43.41
N ASN A 145 1.57 15.59 43.97
CA ASN A 145 0.68 14.47 44.29
C ASN A 145 0.16 14.66 45.70
N TRP A 146 -1.16 14.56 45.87
CA TRP A 146 -1.83 14.67 47.16
C TRP A 146 -2.26 13.29 47.67
N ILE A 147 -1.67 12.88 48.79
CA ILE A 147 -1.85 11.53 49.34
C ILE A 147 -3.32 11.26 49.73
N ASP A 148 -3.96 12.20 50.43
CA ASP A 148 -5.27 11.94 51.04
C ASP A 148 -6.41 11.87 50.01
N GLY A 149 -6.32 12.67 48.95
CA GLY A 149 -7.45 12.90 48.05
C GLY A 149 -8.60 13.70 48.70
N LYS A 150 -9.62 14.00 47.89
CA LYS A 150 -10.69 14.93 48.28
C LYS A 150 -11.72 14.30 49.22
N ILE A 151 -12.28 15.13 50.11
CA ILE A 151 -13.43 14.79 50.95
C ILE A 151 -14.64 14.47 50.07
N TYR A 152 -15.42 13.44 50.43
CA TYR A 152 -16.64 13.10 49.66
C TYR A 152 -17.90 12.78 50.48
N LYS A 153 -17.78 12.14 51.65
CA LYS A 153 -18.93 11.92 52.54
C LYS A 153 -18.46 11.65 53.97
N TRP A 154 -19.36 11.85 54.92
CA TRP A 154 -19.11 11.46 56.30
C TRP A 154 -19.27 9.96 56.49
N ASP A 155 -18.34 9.33 57.21
CA ASP A 155 -18.43 7.93 57.60
C ASP A 155 -18.84 7.81 59.07
N ASP A 156 -20.09 7.41 59.31
CA ASP A 156 -20.65 7.25 60.66
C ASP A 156 -19.98 6.14 61.47
N LYS A 157 -19.34 5.15 60.83
CA LYS A 157 -18.66 4.06 61.53
C LYS A 157 -17.32 4.52 62.09
N TYR A 158 -16.55 5.27 61.30
CA TYR A 158 -15.23 5.76 61.70
C TYR A 158 -15.25 7.18 62.29
N GLN A 159 -16.41 7.83 62.30
CA GLN A 159 -16.59 9.22 62.74
C GLN A 159 -15.57 10.16 62.08
N ASN A 160 -15.36 9.99 60.77
CA ASN A 160 -14.40 10.76 59.99
C ASN A 160 -14.87 10.96 58.55
N TRP A 161 -14.24 11.90 57.84
CA TRP A 161 -14.51 12.15 56.43
C TRP A 161 -13.86 11.09 55.54
N GLY A 162 -14.69 10.45 54.71
CA GLY A 162 -14.22 9.56 53.65
C GLY A 162 -13.46 10.33 52.57
N ARG A 163 -12.47 9.66 51.96
CA ARG A 163 -11.58 10.20 50.93
C ARG A 163 -11.84 9.56 49.55
N LEU A 164 -11.80 10.36 48.50
CA LEU A 164 -11.84 9.94 47.09
C LEU A 164 -10.57 10.37 46.36
N ASN A 165 -10.13 9.55 45.40
CA ASN A 165 -8.95 9.82 44.58
C ASN A 165 -7.69 10.04 45.43
N GLN A 166 -7.34 9.07 46.27
CA GLN A 166 -6.04 9.04 46.94
C GLN A 166 -4.92 9.08 45.89
N ASP A 167 -3.80 9.70 46.25
CA ASP A 167 -2.66 9.96 45.33
C ASP A 167 -3.05 10.78 44.08
N MET A 168 -4.01 11.71 44.20
CA MET A 168 -4.42 12.53 43.07
C MET A 168 -3.46 13.70 42.78
N PHE A 169 -3.34 14.03 41.50
CA PHE A 169 -2.61 15.21 41.05
C PHE A 169 -3.37 16.50 41.36
N VAL A 170 -2.65 17.48 41.92
CA VAL A 170 -3.16 18.81 42.21
C VAL A 170 -2.20 19.90 41.73
N THR A 171 -2.77 21.08 41.52
CA THR A 171 -2.02 22.31 41.26
C THR A 171 -2.00 23.15 42.52
N LEU A 172 -0.82 23.56 42.96
CA LEU A 172 -0.58 24.45 44.09
C LEU A 172 -0.31 25.86 43.56
N GLU A 173 -1.20 26.81 43.78
CA GLU A 173 -1.04 28.21 43.34
C GLU A 173 -0.84 29.14 44.55
N SER A 174 0.24 29.92 44.56
CA SER A 174 0.60 30.81 45.67
C SER A 174 -0.41 31.95 45.84
N LEU A 175 -0.83 32.17 47.09
CA LEU A 175 -1.66 33.31 47.49
C LEU A 175 -0.77 34.53 47.75
N ILE A 176 -0.88 35.55 46.90
CA ILE A 176 -0.04 36.77 46.96
C ILE A 176 -0.41 37.64 48.18
N ASN A 177 -1.62 37.50 48.76
CA ASN A 177 -2.01 38.19 50.00
C ASN A 177 -3.12 37.43 50.76
N PRO A 178 -2.82 36.78 51.90
CA PRO A 178 -3.81 36.03 52.67
C PRO A 178 -4.90 36.90 53.33
N LYS A 179 -4.69 38.22 53.48
CA LYS A 179 -5.69 39.13 54.09
C LYS A 179 -6.92 39.40 53.21
N ASN A 180 -6.88 39.04 51.93
CA ASN A 180 -7.93 39.35 50.95
C ASN A 180 -8.67 38.10 50.41
N VAL A 181 -8.58 36.95 51.10
CA VAL A 181 -9.27 35.73 50.66
C VAL A 181 -10.76 35.84 51.01
N SER A 182 -11.58 36.24 50.03
CA SER A 182 -13.04 36.37 50.15
C SER A 182 -13.80 35.33 49.31
N ILE A 183 -15.10 35.13 49.58
CA ILE A 183 -15.98 34.30 48.75
C ILE A 183 -16.06 34.82 47.29
N GLU A 184 -15.96 36.14 47.10
CA GLU A 184 -15.94 36.76 45.78
C GLU A 184 -14.63 36.45 45.01
N PHE A 185 -13.50 36.43 45.73
CA PHE A 185 -12.23 35.93 45.20
C PHE A 185 -12.33 34.45 44.80
N MET A 186 -13.06 33.62 45.55
CA MET A 186 -13.29 32.21 45.21
C MET A 186 -14.10 31.99 43.92
N ASN A 187 -15.15 32.79 43.70
CA ASN A 187 -15.99 32.63 42.50
C ASN A 187 -15.17 32.80 41.21
N LYS A 188 -14.06 33.55 41.26
CA LYS A 188 -13.13 33.68 40.14
C LYS A 188 -12.42 32.36 39.79
N PHE A 189 -12.08 31.53 40.77
CA PHE A 189 -11.36 30.27 40.56
C PHE A 189 -12.29 29.09 40.33
N LYS A 190 -13.48 29.08 40.96
CA LYS A 190 -14.50 28.02 40.76
C LYS A 190 -14.99 27.90 39.31
N VAL A 191 -14.85 28.96 38.50
CA VAL A 191 -15.19 28.93 37.07
C VAL A 191 -14.26 27.99 36.29
N ASP A 192 -12.98 27.92 36.66
CA ASP A 192 -11.96 27.21 35.89
C ASP A 192 -11.42 25.95 36.59
N HIS A 193 -11.45 25.90 37.92
CA HIS A 193 -10.84 24.82 38.73
C HIS A 193 -11.69 24.46 39.95
N GLU A 194 -11.66 23.19 40.34
CA GLU A 194 -12.19 22.75 41.64
C GLU A 194 -11.14 23.09 42.70
N PHE A 195 -11.57 23.75 43.78
CA PHE A 195 -10.70 24.20 44.86
C PHE A 195 -10.93 23.32 46.08
N TYR A 196 -9.90 22.57 46.47
CA TYR A 196 -10.00 21.55 47.52
C TYR A 196 -9.64 22.08 48.91
N GLY A 197 -8.71 23.04 48.98
CA GLY A 197 -8.20 23.48 50.27
C GLY A 197 -7.02 24.42 50.17
N ILE A 198 -6.48 24.79 51.33
CA ILE A 198 -5.31 25.65 51.45
C ILE A 198 -4.21 24.87 52.15
N THR A 199 -2.98 25.08 51.72
CA THR A 199 -1.77 24.58 52.38
C THR A 199 -0.78 25.73 52.60
N GLN A 200 0.32 25.48 53.31
CA GLN A 200 1.41 26.44 53.47
C GLN A 200 2.74 25.77 53.17
N ASN A 201 3.47 26.34 52.21
CA ASN A 201 4.82 25.89 51.91
C ASN A 201 5.73 26.11 53.13
N LEU A 202 6.40 25.05 53.57
CA LEU A 202 7.17 25.06 54.82
C LEU A 202 8.42 25.96 54.76
N GLU A 203 9.00 26.14 53.58
CA GLU A 203 10.22 26.93 53.36
C GLU A 203 9.91 28.43 53.21
N THR A 204 9.03 28.76 52.28
CA THR A 204 8.67 30.15 51.94
C THR A 204 7.65 30.76 52.90
N LYS A 205 6.96 29.94 53.70
CA LYS A 205 5.81 30.30 54.55
C LYS A 205 4.61 30.88 53.78
N ASN A 206 4.63 30.81 52.46
CA ASN A 206 3.54 31.26 51.61
C ASN A 206 2.37 30.27 51.65
N TYR A 207 1.16 30.80 51.77
CA TYR A 207 -0.06 30.00 51.63
C TYR A 207 -0.32 29.70 50.15
N MET A 208 -0.75 28.49 49.84
CA MET A 208 -1.02 28.02 48.49
C MET A 208 -2.41 27.40 48.41
N MET A 209 -3.13 27.70 47.33
CA MET A 209 -4.40 27.07 46.98
C MET A 209 -4.15 25.70 46.37
N VAL A 210 -4.93 24.71 46.78
CA VAL A 210 -4.90 23.33 46.26
C VAL A 210 -6.04 23.17 45.27
N LEU A 211 -5.71 23.17 43.99
CA LEU A 211 -6.64 23.15 42.86
C LEU A 211 -6.60 21.81 42.13
N ASN A 212 -7.69 21.46 41.44
CA ASN A 212 -7.68 20.33 40.53
C ASN A 212 -6.71 20.52 39.35
N ASN A 213 -6.23 19.40 38.82
CA ASN A 213 -5.28 19.38 37.72
C ASN A 213 -6.00 19.37 36.37
N LYS A 214 -6.78 20.43 36.08
CA LYS A 214 -7.51 20.58 34.81
C LYS A 214 -6.82 21.58 33.88
N CYS A 215 -6.89 21.33 32.58
CA CYS A 215 -6.40 22.28 31.59
C CYS A 215 -7.36 23.46 31.46
N LYS A 216 -6.85 24.70 31.55
CA LYS A 216 -7.64 25.93 31.40
C LYS A 216 -8.45 26.00 30.10
N LYS A 217 -7.88 25.50 28.99
CA LYS A 217 -8.52 25.52 27.66
C LYS A 217 -9.60 24.44 27.51
N CYS A 218 -9.40 23.28 28.13
CA CYS A 218 -10.22 22.09 27.90
C CYS A 218 -11.21 21.79 29.04
N ASN A 219 -10.96 22.28 30.25
CA ASN A 219 -11.69 21.95 31.48
C ASN A 219 -11.68 20.43 31.84
N TYR A 220 -10.69 19.70 31.33
CA TYR A 220 -10.37 18.31 31.68
C TYR A 220 -8.85 18.07 31.54
N THR A 221 -8.38 16.89 31.96
CA THR A 221 -6.98 16.46 31.77
C THR A 221 -6.76 16.10 30.30
N CYS A 222 -5.91 16.85 29.60
CA CYS A 222 -5.69 16.69 28.16
C CYS A 222 -4.22 16.37 27.84
N ASN A 223 -3.90 16.09 26.57
CA ASN A 223 -2.54 15.68 26.15
C ASN A 223 -1.45 16.70 26.53
N ALA A 224 -1.72 18.00 26.46
CA ALA A 224 -0.79 19.04 26.86
C ALA A 224 -0.40 18.91 28.34
N MET A 225 -1.37 18.53 29.19
CA MET A 225 -1.13 18.24 30.60
C MET A 225 -0.24 17.01 30.78
N HIS A 226 -0.49 15.95 29.99
CA HIS A 226 0.30 14.73 30.04
C HIS A 226 1.74 14.96 29.56
N PHE A 227 1.97 15.77 28.53
CA PHE A 227 3.32 16.15 28.11
C PHE A 227 4.01 17.00 29.18
N GLN A 228 3.32 18.01 29.72
CA GLN A 228 3.84 18.82 30.84
C GLN A 228 4.33 17.95 32.00
N ARG A 229 3.67 16.82 32.30
CA ARG A 229 4.11 15.86 33.33
C ARG A 229 5.51 15.33 33.08
N ASN A 230 5.87 15.09 31.82
CA ASN A 230 7.07 14.37 31.41
C ASN A 230 8.16 15.25 30.76
N PHE A 231 8.10 16.58 30.90
CA PHE A 231 9.11 17.49 30.31
C PHE A 231 10.56 17.14 30.68
N GLU A 232 10.79 16.67 31.91
CA GLU A 232 12.13 16.25 32.36
C GLU A 232 12.68 15.05 31.58
N ASN A 233 11.81 14.20 31.03
CA ASN A 233 12.24 13.04 30.25
C ASN A 233 12.74 13.45 28.86
N TRP A 234 12.44 14.68 28.41
CA TRP A 234 12.61 15.13 27.04
C TRP A 234 13.57 16.31 26.93
N THR A 235 14.64 16.28 27.73
CA THR A 235 15.68 17.31 27.73
C THR A 235 16.86 16.91 26.85
N SER A 236 17.27 17.86 26.02
CA SER A 236 18.48 17.84 25.20
C SER A 236 19.71 18.37 25.94
N GLY A 237 19.51 19.05 27.08
CA GLY A 237 20.52 19.85 27.77
C GLY A 237 20.68 21.27 27.22
N ASP A 238 20.00 21.61 26.12
CA ASP A 238 19.93 22.95 25.54
C ASP A 238 18.56 23.58 25.81
N LYS A 239 18.55 24.70 26.54
CA LYS A 239 17.32 25.36 26.98
C LYS A 239 16.44 25.86 25.84
N ASP A 240 17.04 26.24 24.72
CA ASP A 240 16.29 26.77 23.57
C ASP A 240 15.59 25.63 22.82
N ILE A 241 16.28 24.50 22.63
CA ILE A 241 15.70 23.28 22.04
C ILE A 241 14.61 22.69 22.94
N ASP A 242 14.87 22.60 24.25
CA ASP A 242 13.92 22.06 25.21
C ASP A 242 12.65 22.90 25.26
N LYS A 243 12.80 24.23 25.27
CA LYS A 243 11.66 25.15 25.20
C LYS A 243 10.88 24.98 23.91
N PHE A 244 11.56 24.87 22.76
CA PHE A 244 10.91 24.67 21.48
C PHE A 244 10.07 23.38 21.45
N ILE A 245 10.67 22.27 21.90
CA ILE A 245 10.01 20.96 22.03
C ILE A 245 8.77 21.08 22.94
N GLN A 246 8.92 21.69 24.12
CA GLN A 246 7.83 21.93 25.06
C GLN A 246 6.71 22.78 24.47
N ASP A 247 7.05 23.87 23.76
CA ASP A 247 6.06 24.75 23.12
C ASP A 247 5.21 23.96 22.12
N THR A 248 5.78 23.04 21.33
CA THR A 248 4.98 22.18 20.44
C THR A 248 4.02 21.26 21.19
N GLN A 249 4.46 20.67 22.29
CA GLN A 249 3.66 19.75 23.12
C GLN A 249 2.51 20.46 23.81
N LEU A 250 2.74 21.69 24.27
CA LEU A 250 1.73 22.51 24.94
C LEU A 250 0.57 22.91 24.03
N THR A 251 0.76 22.88 22.71
CA THR A 251 -0.31 23.13 21.75
C THR A 251 -1.22 21.91 21.51
N THR A 252 -0.83 20.73 21.99
CA THR A 252 -1.48 19.45 21.69
C THR A 252 -2.46 19.08 22.80
N HIS A 253 -3.75 19.29 22.61
CA HIS A 253 -4.78 18.97 23.60
C HIS A 253 -5.51 17.67 23.31
N LYS A 254 -5.70 17.32 22.04
CA LYS A 254 -6.45 16.14 21.60
C LYS A 254 -5.54 15.07 20.98
N ASP A 255 -6.07 13.87 20.77
CA ASP A 255 -5.30 12.74 20.22
C ASP A 255 -4.93 12.94 18.74
N ASP A 256 -5.80 13.56 17.95
CA ASP A 256 -5.55 13.89 16.54
C ASP A 256 -4.45 14.96 16.37
N GLU A 257 -4.19 15.74 17.41
CA GLU A 257 -3.15 16.77 17.44
C GLU A 257 -1.77 16.19 17.82
N ILE A 258 -1.67 14.95 18.32
CA ILE A 258 -0.41 14.35 18.83
C ILE A 258 0.69 14.32 17.77
N SER A 259 0.33 14.14 16.50
CA SER A 259 1.26 14.20 15.36
C SER A 259 1.98 15.56 15.21
N HIS A 260 1.65 16.55 16.03
CA HIS A 260 2.26 17.89 16.03
C HIS A 260 3.23 18.11 17.20
N ALA A 261 3.21 17.24 18.20
CA ALA A 261 4.12 17.29 19.34
C ALA A 261 5.47 16.68 18.93
N LEU A 262 6.54 17.46 19.06
CA LEU A 262 7.90 16.94 18.91
C LEU A 262 8.37 16.33 20.22
N GLU A 263 9.30 15.38 20.13
CA GLU A 263 10.03 14.90 21.30
C GLU A 263 11.56 15.02 21.12
N TRP A 264 12.27 14.98 22.24
CA TRP A 264 13.71 14.75 22.21
C TRP A 264 13.97 13.25 22.02
N ILE A 265 14.74 12.90 20.98
CA ILE A 265 15.06 11.52 20.66
C ILE A 265 16.57 11.31 20.88
N PRO A 266 16.97 10.53 21.91
CA PRO A 266 18.38 10.23 22.14
C PRO A 266 19.00 9.56 20.91
N TYR A 267 20.21 9.98 20.53
CA TYR A 267 20.81 9.58 19.26
C TYR A 267 21.15 8.08 19.19
N ASP A 268 21.35 7.43 20.33
CA ASP A 268 21.57 5.99 20.47
C ASP A 268 20.32 5.16 20.22
N ARG A 269 19.15 5.79 20.08
CA ARG A 269 17.91 5.14 19.61
C ARG A 269 17.86 4.97 18.09
N PHE A 270 18.89 5.43 17.37
CA PHE A 270 19.02 5.25 15.93
C PHE A 270 20.10 4.24 15.56
N TYR A 271 19.80 3.38 14.59
CA TYR A 271 20.77 2.44 14.00
C TYR A 271 20.63 2.37 12.48
N GLY A 272 21.58 1.70 11.82
CA GLY A 272 21.55 1.56 10.36
C GLY A 272 21.64 2.89 9.60
N ILE A 273 22.33 3.89 10.15
CA ILE A 273 22.40 5.25 9.61
C ILE A 273 23.16 5.24 8.27
N LYS A 274 22.49 5.66 7.18
CA LYS A 274 23.05 5.73 5.82
C LYS A 274 22.83 7.12 5.22
N TYR A 275 23.84 7.69 4.57
CA TYR A 275 23.70 8.99 3.87
C TYR A 275 22.86 8.87 2.60
N ILE A 276 21.93 9.80 2.38
CA ILE A 276 21.03 9.79 1.21
C ILE A 276 21.38 10.94 0.26
N GLY A 277 22.49 10.84 -0.48
CA GLY A 277 22.85 11.68 -1.66
C GLY A 277 22.91 13.21 -1.52
N LYS A 278 22.31 13.80 -0.50
CA LYS A 278 22.28 15.21 -0.13
C LYS A 278 23.14 15.39 1.12
N ILE A 279 23.98 16.42 1.10
CA ILE A 279 24.84 16.75 2.24
C ILE A 279 23.96 17.02 3.47
N GLY A 280 24.21 16.31 4.56
CA GLY A 280 23.50 16.50 5.83
C GLY A 280 22.18 15.73 5.99
N VAL A 281 21.79 14.89 5.03
CA VAL A 281 20.56 14.06 5.12
C VAL A 281 20.91 12.57 5.22
N CYS A 282 20.41 11.90 6.25
CA CYS A 282 20.62 10.47 6.49
C CYS A 282 19.29 9.73 6.64
N ARG A 283 19.24 8.47 6.21
CA ARG A 283 18.21 7.49 6.60
C ARG A 283 18.68 6.80 7.87
N ALA A 284 17.79 6.55 8.81
CA ALA A 284 18.06 5.75 10.00
C ALA A 284 16.84 4.88 10.36
N ASN A 285 17.08 3.83 11.15
CA ASN A 285 16.04 3.09 11.84
C ASN A 285 15.87 3.66 13.24
N TRP A 286 14.64 3.90 13.67
CA TRP A 286 14.30 4.42 14.99
C TRP A 286 13.61 3.37 15.84
N ILE A 287 14.24 2.98 16.95
CA ILE A 287 13.78 1.86 17.78
C ILE A 287 12.41 2.12 18.42
N ASP A 288 12.17 3.32 18.94
CA ASP A 288 10.99 3.59 19.79
C ASP A 288 9.68 3.68 19.01
N GLY A 289 9.75 4.17 17.76
CA GLY A 289 8.57 4.60 17.02
C GLY A 289 7.92 5.85 17.61
N TYR A 290 6.92 6.40 16.92
CA TYR A 290 6.30 7.68 17.30
C TYR A 290 5.25 7.54 18.40
N ILE A 291 5.04 8.64 19.13
CA ILE A 291 4.01 8.77 20.15
C ILE A 291 2.63 8.77 19.51
N HIS A 292 1.75 7.87 19.94
CA HIS A 292 0.42 7.72 19.35
C HIS A 292 -0.70 8.24 20.25
N LYS A 293 -0.74 7.81 21.52
CA LYS A 293 -1.75 8.26 22.49
C LYS A 293 -1.32 8.03 23.93
N TRP A 294 -1.94 8.74 24.86
CA TRP A 294 -1.74 8.51 26.29
C TRP A 294 -2.47 7.24 26.76
N ASP A 295 -1.82 6.45 27.63
CA ASP A 295 -2.43 5.30 28.30
C ASP A 295 -2.64 5.61 29.79
N ASP A 296 -3.89 5.82 30.19
CA ASP A 296 -4.25 6.11 31.57
C ASP A 296 -3.98 4.97 32.55
N LYS A 297 -3.91 3.71 32.10
CA LYS A 297 -3.62 2.58 32.98
C LYS A 297 -2.14 2.52 33.34
N CYS A 298 -1.28 2.74 32.33
CA CYS A 298 0.17 2.70 32.51
C CYS A 298 0.78 4.06 32.88
N GLN A 299 -0.02 5.14 32.85
CA GLN A 299 0.42 6.52 33.01
C GLN A 299 1.63 6.85 32.12
N ASN A 300 1.58 6.39 30.86
CA ASN A 300 2.67 6.60 29.90
C ASN A 300 2.14 6.71 28.46
N TRP A 301 2.98 7.22 27.56
CA TRP A 301 2.69 7.34 26.14
C TRP A 301 2.81 5.99 25.43
N ARG A 302 1.74 5.55 24.77
CA ARG A 302 1.77 4.42 23.85
C ARG A 302 2.44 4.83 22.54
N ARG A 303 3.41 4.04 22.10
CA ARG A 303 4.11 4.21 20.81
C ARG A 303 3.59 3.26 19.74
N LEU A 304 3.77 3.64 18.48
CA LEU A 304 3.49 2.82 17.30
C LEU A 304 4.68 2.85 16.33
N ASN A 305 4.74 1.84 15.45
CA ASN A 305 5.77 1.69 14.43
C ASN A 305 7.20 1.69 15.03
N GLN A 306 7.43 0.80 15.99
CA GLN A 306 8.78 0.51 16.46
C GLN A 306 9.67 0.04 15.29
N ASP A 307 10.96 0.33 15.40
CA ASP A 307 11.98 0.06 14.37
C ASP A 307 11.78 0.76 13.01
N MET A 308 10.94 1.79 12.94
CA MET A 308 10.60 2.46 11.66
C MET A 308 11.75 3.23 11.01
N PHE A 309 11.68 3.35 9.68
CA PHE A 309 12.56 4.24 8.92
C PHE A 309 12.19 5.72 9.14
N VAL A 310 13.22 6.52 9.38
CA VAL A 310 13.14 7.98 9.48
C VAL A 310 14.29 8.63 8.72
N THR A 311 14.07 9.88 8.34
CA THR A 311 15.07 10.78 7.79
C THR A 311 15.59 11.67 8.92
N LEU A 312 16.91 11.75 9.04
CA LEU A 312 17.65 12.68 9.89
C LEU A 312 18.20 13.79 9.01
N GLU A 313 17.64 14.99 9.14
CA GLU A 313 18.09 16.18 8.41
C GLU A 313 18.85 17.12 9.34
N SER A 314 20.15 17.32 9.06
CA SER A 314 21.05 18.13 9.88
C SER A 314 20.62 19.60 9.87
N LEU A 315 20.50 20.18 11.07
CA LEU A 315 20.25 21.59 11.31
C LEU A 315 21.57 22.35 11.35
N ILE A 316 21.78 23.24 10.38
CA ILE A 316 22.99 24.09 10.32
C ILE A 316 22.96 25.17 11.44
N ASN A 317 21.77 25.57 11.90
CA ASN A 317 21.61 26.47 13.05
C ASN A 317 20.34 26.13 13.84
N PRO A 318 20.44 25.57 15.06
CA PRO A 318 19.27 25.24 15.90
C PRO A 318 18.41 26.47 16.25
N LYS A 319 18.99 27.67 16.29
CA LYS A 319 18.26 28.93 16.58
C LYS A 319 17.28 29.35 15.48
N ASN A 320 17.34 28.73 14.30
CA ASN A 320 16.44 29.01 13.18
C ASN A 320 15.22 28.06 13.14
N VAL A 321 15.11 27.11 14.06
CA VAL A 321 13.95 26.21 14.13
C VAL A 321 12.81 26.93 14.85
N SER A 322 11.85 27.44 14.07
CA SER A 322 10.62 28.06 14.60
C SER A 322 9.39 27.24 14.24
N ILE A 323 8.29 27.44 14.98
CA ILE A 323 6.99 26.82 14.69
C ILE A 323 6.51 27.22 13.28
N GLU A 324 6.76 28.46 12.86
CA GLU A 324 6.45 28.94 11.51
C GLU A 324 7.26 28.21 10.43
N PHE A 325 8.56 27.99 10.66
CA PHE A 325 9.41 27.21 9.75
C PHE A 325 8.88 25.79 9.61
N MET A 326 8.60 25.11 10.73
CA MET A 326 8.03 23.75 10.74
C MET A 326 6.68 23.69 10.03
N ASN A 327 5.77 24.64 10.31
CA ASN A 327 4.47 24.70 9.66
C ASN A 327 4.57 24.88 8.13
N LYS A 328 5.58 25.60 7.65
CA LYS A 328 5.84 25.78 6.22
C LYS A 328 6.27 24.48 5.52
N ILE A 329 7.06 23.64 6.20
CA ILE A 329 7.59 22.38 5.63
C ILE A 329 6.73 21.14 5.96
N LYS A 330 5.76 21.27 6.87
CA LYS A 330 4.80 20.22 7.31
C LYS A 330 3.91 19.66 6.20
N VAL A 331 3.80 20.38 5.09
CA VAL A 331 3.05 19.92 3.91
C VAL A 331 3.68 18.64 3.34
N ASP A 332 5.01 18.56 3.33
CA ASP A 332 5.74 17.47 2.69
C ASP A 332 6.30 16.44 3.68
N HIS A 333 6.24 16.70 4.99
CA HIS A 333 6.88 15.87 6.01
C HIS A 333 6.00 15.67 7.25
N GLU A 334 6.19 14.53 7.90
CA GLU A 334 5.75 14.27 9.26
C GLU A 334 6.96 14.37 10.19
N PHE A 335 6.86 15.18 11.24
CA PHE A 335 7.95 15.43 12.18
C PHE A 335 7.69 14.71 13.48
N TYR A 336 8.70 14.01 13.99
CA TYR A 336 8.57 13.26 15.25
C TYR A 336 9.39 13.91 16.36
N GLY A 337 10.55 14.48 16.05
CA GLY A 337 11.41 15.01 17.09
C GLY A 337 12.70 15.63 16.61
N ILE A 338 13.56 15.91 17.59
CA ILE A 338 14.92 16.44 17.38
C ILE A 338 15.90 15.50 18.09
N THR A 339 17.05 15.30 17.47
CA THR A 339 18.18 14.57 18.05
C THR A 339 19.47 15.36 17.89
N GLN A 340 20.54 14.96 18.57
CA GLN A 340 21.87 15.54 18.41
C GLN A 340 22.90 14.45 18.18
N ASN A 341 23.69 14.58 17.11
CA ASN A 341 24.79 13.68 16.86
C ASN A 341 25.87 13.88 17.96
N PRO A 342 26.22 12.86 18.74
CA PRO A 342 27.14 13.01 19.86
C PRO A 342 28.58 13.34 19.44
N LYS A 343 28.95 13.01 18.19
CA LYS A 343 30.29 13.26 17.62
C LYS A 343 30.40 14.66 17.02
N THR A 344 29.46 15.04 16.16
CA THR A 344 29.52 16.35 15.48
C THR A 344 28.90 17.48 16.29
N LYS A 345 28.11 17.15 17.32
CA LYS A 345 27.29 18.08 18.12
C LYS A 345 26.20 18.81 17.31
N ASN A 346 26.00 18.44 16.06
CA ASN A 346 24.94 18.99 15.22
C ASN A 346 23.59 18.39 15.62
N TYR A 347 22.58 19.25 15.71
CA TYR A 347 21.19 18.83 15.84
C TYR A 347 20.66 18.34 14.50
N ALA A 348 19.71 17.40 14.53
CA ALA A 348 19.00 16.93 13.35
C ALA A 348 17.50 16.81 13.66
N ILE A 349 16.68 17.16 12.68
CA ILE A 349 15.24 16.90 12.72
C ILE A 349 15.00 15.46 12.31
N VAL A 350 14.12 14.78 13.05
CA VAL A 350 13.68 13.42 12.80
C VAL A 350 12.30 13.49 12.13
N SER A 351 12.22 13.03 10.88
CA SER A 351 11.01 13.14 10.08
C SER A 351 10.77 11.92 9.19
N ASN A 352 9.56 11.80 8.64
CA ASN A 352 9.27 10.92 7.51
C ASN A 352 8.67 11.74 6.37
N SER A 353 9.04 11.41 5.14
CA SER A 353 8.51 12.09 3.97
C SER A 353 7.06 11.67 3.73
N LYS A 354 6.21 12.64 3.41
CA LYS A 354 4.85 12.38 2.94
C LYS A 354 4.85 12.30 1.42
N CYS A 355 4.04 11.41 0.89
CA CYS A 355 3.80 11.39 -0.54
C CYS A 355 2.97 12.62 -0.93
N LYS A 356 3.50 13.49 -1.80
CA LYS A 356 2.79 14.68 -2.30
C LYS A 356 1.41 14.39 -2.87
N LYS A 357 1.26 13.26 -3.57
CA LYS A 357 -0.01 12.84 -4.18
C LYS A 357 -1.02 12.31 -3.17
N CYS A 358 -0.56 11.63 -2.11
CA CYS A 358 -1.43 10.97 -1.13
C CYS A 358 -1.64 11.81 0.14
N ASN A 359 -0.80 12.82 0.35
CA ASN A 359 -0.69 13.60 1.59
C ASN A 359 -0.54 12.71 2.85
N SER A 360 0.08 11.55 2.68
CA SER A 360 0.28 10.54 3.71
C SER A 360 1.49 9.67 3.36
N ILE A 361 1.93 8.84 4.31
CA ILE A 361 2.91 7.79 4.03
C ILE A 361 2.21 6.70 3.21
N CYS A 362 2.75 6.41 2.03
CA CYS A 362 2.27 5.34 1.16
C CYS A 362 3.44 4.50 0.63
N ASP A 363 3.14 3.49 -0.18
CA ASP A 363 4.12 2.54 -0.70
C ASP A 363 5.34 3.20 -1.36
N THR A 364 5.13 4.29 -2.09
CA THR A 364 6.20 5.10 -2.68
C THR A 364 7.26 5.52 -1.66
N ILE A 365 6.84 5.93 -0.45
CA ILE A 365 7.75 6.35 0.61
C ILE A 365 8.54 5.15 1.16
N TYR A 366 7.87 4.01 1.34
CA TYR A 366 8.56 2.78 1.77
C TYR A 366 9.57 2.28 0.74
N PHE A 367 9.26 2.39 -0.56
CA PHE A 367 10.22 2.09 -1.62
C PHE A 367 11.42 3.04 -1.60
N GLN A 368 11.18 4.35 -1.47
CA GLN A 368 12.26 5.34 -1.38
C GLN A 368 13.25 5.01 -0.26
N HIS A 369 12.75 4.56 0.90
CA HIS A 369 13.62 4.11 1.99
C HIS A 369 14.52 2.94 1.55
N LYS A 370 14.02 2.02 0.72
CA LYS A 370 14.76 0.84 0.25
C LYS A 370 15.64 1.08 -0.99
N PHE A 371 15.63 2.27 -1.61
CA PHE A 371 16.43 2.53 -2.83
C PHE A 371 17.92 2.24 -2.67
N ILE A 372 18.49 2.56 -1.49
CA ILE A 372 19.90 2.29 -1.20
C ILE A 372 20.20 0.79 -0.99
N ASP A 373 19.18 -0.01 -0.72
CA ASP A 373 19.30 -1.46 -0.53
C ASP A 373 19.08 -2.22 -1.86
N TRP A 374 18.45 -1.60 -2.85
CA TRP A 374 18.08 -2.17 -4.15
C TRP A 374 18.87 -1.55 -5.30
N THR A 375 20.18 -1.80 -5.30
CA THR A 375 21.06 -1.37 -6.39
C THR A 375 21.59 -2.56 -7.18
N SER A 376 21.50 -2.44 -8.50
CA SER A 376 22.09 -3.34 -9.49
C SER A 376 23.56 -3.02 -9.77
N GLY A 377 24.06 -1.89 -9.27
CA GLY A 377 25.35 -1.33 -9.67
C GLY A 377 25.34 -0.63 -11.03
N ASN A 378 24.16 -0.46 -11.66
CA ASN A 378 23.98 0.29 -12.90
C ASN A 378 22.90 1.37 -12.72
N ASP A 379 23.30 2.63 -12.89
CA ASP A 379 22.43 3.80 -12.65
C ASP A 379 21.17 3.82 -13.53
N ASP A 380 21.25 3.35 -14.78
CA ASP A 380 20.11 3.34 -15.70
C ASP A 380 19.04 2.31 -15.29
N ILE A 381 19.48 1.12 -14.86
CA ILE A 381 18.59 0.07 -14.35
C ILE A 381 18.00 0.49 -13.00
N ASP A 382 18.83 1.01 -12.10
CA ASP A 382 18.39 1.44 -10.78
C ASP A 382 17.35 2.56 -10.91
N LYS A 383 17.62 3.55 -11.77
CA LYS A 383 16.67 4.62 -12.07
C LYS A 383 15.36 4.08 -12.65
N PHE A 384 15.42 3.12 -13.58
CA PHE A 384 14.21 2.52 -14.15
C PHE A 384 13.36 1.79 -13.10
N ILE A 385 13.99 1.03 -12.21
CA ILE A 385 13.33 0.33 -11.10
C ILE A 385 12.70 1.35 -10.13
N GLN A 386 13.46 2.38 -9.75
CA GLN A 386 13.00 3.45 -8.87
C GLN A 386 11.82 4.23 -9.48
N ASP A 387 11.89 4.60 -10.76
CA ASP A 387 10.81 5.30 -11.46
C ASP A 387 9.51 4.48 -11.44
N SER A 388 9.59 3.17 -11.63
CA SER A 388 8.44 2.26 -11.51
C SER A 388 7.87 2.23 -10.09
N GLN A 389 8.73 2.19 -9.08
CA GLN A 389 8.34 2.18 -7.65
C GLN A 389 7.74 3.50 -7.19
N LEU A 390 8.20 4.63 -7.74
CA LEU A 390 7.67 5.96 -7.42
C LEU A 390 6.21 6.14 -7.87
N LEU A 391 5.78 5.40 -8.90
CA LEU A 391 4.39 5.42 -9.38
C LEU A 391 3.44 4.57 -8.52
N ALA A 392 3.97 3.70 -7.66
CA ALA A 392 3.22 2.74 -6.88
C ALA A 392 2.77 3.32 -5.55
N HIS A 393 1.69 4.10 -5.56
CA HIS A 393 1.14 4.70 -4.33
C HIS A 393 0.27 3.72 -3.53
N ASN A 394 -0.78 3.17 -4.18
CA ASN A 394 -1.81 2.36 -3.52
C ASN A 394 -2.07 1.00 -4.21
N ARG A 395 -1.47 0.75 -5.39
CA ARG A 395 -1.60 -0.49 -6.17
C ARG A 395 -0.24 -0.85 -6.76
N THR A 396 0.26 -2.04 -6.44
CA THR A 396 1.60 -2.52 -6.85
C THR A 396 1.57 -3.56 -7.97
N TYR A 397 0.47 -3.67 -8.73
CA TYR A 397 0.36 -4.72 -9.76
C TYR A 397 1.51 -4.69 -10.79
N SER A 398 2.17 -3.54 -10.96
CA SER A 398 3.22 -3.28 -11.94
C SER A 398 4.53 -2.76 -11.31
N VAL A 399 4.82 -3.11 -10.05
CA VAL A 399 6.12 -2.76 -9.45
C VAL A 399 7.14 -3.82 -9.78
N ILE A 400 8.29 -3.38 -10.26
CA ILE A 400 9.46 -4.22 -10.49
C ILE A 400 10.48 -4.09 -9.37
N GLU A 401 11.19 -5.18 -9.10
CA GLU A 401 12.20 -5.28 -8.04
C GLU A 401 13.60 -5.50 -8.63
N TRP A 402 14.63 -5.04 -7.91
CA TRP A 402 15.95 -5.64 -8.05
C TRP A 402 15.99 -6.92 -7.21
N ILE A 403 16.25 -8.06 -7.84
CA ILE A 403 16.24 -9.37 -7.17
C ILE A 403 17.66 -9.93 -7.16
N PRO A 404 18.30 -10.08 -5.99
CA PRO A 404 19.63 -10.67 -5.92
C PRO A 404 19.64 -12.09 -6.49
N TYR A 405 20.64 -12.40 -7.33
CA TYR A 405 20.68 -13.67 -8.08
C TYR A 405 20.71 -14.91 -7.18
N ASN A 406 21.32 -14.80 -5.99
CA ASN A 406 21.36 -15.86 -4.99
C ASN A 406 20.00 -16.15 -4.31
N ARG A 407 18.94 -15.44 -4.68
CA ARG A 407 17.56 -15.76 -4.29
C ARG A 407 16.90 -16.76 -5.24
N PHE A 408 17.60 -17.20 -6.29
CA PHE A 408 17.16 -18.23 -7.21
C PHE A 408 17.94 -19.53 -7.02
N TYR A 409 17.25 -20.67 -7.13
CA TYR A 409 17.85 -22.00 -7.09
C TYR A 409 17.14 -22.94 -8.07
N ASP A 410 17.71 -24.13 -8.30
CA ASP A 410 17.28 -25.10 -9.32
C ASP A 410 17.07 -24.47 -10.70
N ILE A 411 18.10 -23.78 -11.18
CA ILE A 411 18.05 -23.06 -12.45
C ILE A 411 18.23 -24.05 -13.60
N GLU A 412 17.18 -24.24 -14.40
CA GLU A 412 17.11 -25.19 -15.51
C GLU A 412 16.96 -24.46 -16.85
N TYR A 413 17.75 -24.84 -17.85
CA TYR A 413 17.60 -24.28 -19.19
C TYR A 413 16.32 -24.77 -19.87
N ILE A 414 15.50 -23.85 -20.39
CA ILE A 414 14.26 -24.16 -21.12
C ILE A 414 14.50 -24.11 -22.63
N ALA A 415 14.92 -22.95 -23.13
CA ALA A 415 14.96 -22.68 -24.55
C ALA A 415 15.88 -21.51 -24.91
N LYS A 416 16.26 -21.43 -26.18
CA LYS A 416 16.96 -20.31 -26.80
C LYS A 416 16.10 -19.75 -27.93
N GLY A 417 15.71 -18.49 -27.80
CA GLY A 417 14.99 -17.74 -28.84
C GLY A 417 15.95 -16.90 -29.69
N GLY A 418 15.40 -16.14 -30.63
CA GLY A 418 16.17 -15.21 -31.47
C GLY A 418 16.87 -14.10 -30.67
N PHE A 419 16.30 -13.71 -29.52
CA PHE A 419 16.75 -12.56 -28.72
C PHE A 419 17.44 -12.94 -27.40
N GLY A 420 17.53 -14.23 -27.07
CA GLY A 420 18.10 -14.62 -25.78
C GLY A 420 17.88 -16.08 -25.38
N LYS A 421 18.25 -16.39 -24.13
CA LYS A 421 18.03 -17.70 -23.49
C LYS A 421 17.02 -17.54 -22.35
N VAL A 422 16.20 -18.57 -22.14
CA VAL A 422 15.21 -18.63 -21.07
C VAL A 422 15.50 -19.82 -20.18
N TYR A 423 15.50 -19.59 -18.87
CA TYR A 423 15.68 -20.60 -17.83
C TYR A 423 14.45 -20.61 -16.91
N LYS A 424 14.18 -21.74 -16.27
CA LYS A 424 13.24 -21.90 -15.16
C LYS A 424 14.03 -21.82 -13.87
N ALA A 425 13.50 -21.21 -12.82
CA ALA A 425 14.11 -21.23 -11.49
C ALA A 425 13.05 -21.17 -10.38
N ASN A 426 13.42 -21.58 -9.17
CA ASN A 426 12.65 -21.34 -7.96
C ASN A 426 13.09 -20.00 -7.33
N TRP A 427 12.14 -19.14 -6.97
CA TRP A 427 12.41 -17.88 -6.27
C TRP A 427 12.07 -17.99 -4.78
N ILE A 428 13.09 -17.94 -3.92
CA ILE A 428 12.94 -18.19 -2.47
C ILE A 428 11.94 -17.22 -1.82
N ASP A 429 12.05 -15.92 -2.13
CA ASP A 429 11.25 -14.91 -1.47
C ASP A 429 9.79 -14.94 -1.90
N GLY A 430 9.49 -15.33 -3.15
CA GLY A 430 8.20 -15.06 -3.80
C GLY A 430 8.03 -13.57 -4.12
N CYS A 431 6.90 -13.15 -4.70
CA CYS A 431 6.68 -11.76 -5.10
C CYS A 431 6.13 -10.87 -3.96
N ILE A 432 6.23 -9.53 -4.09
CA ILE A 432 5.56 -8.62 -3.13
C ILE A 432 4.06 -8.84 -3.20
N ARG A 433 3.45 -9.06 -2.01
CA ARG A 433 2.00 -9.28 -1.87
C ARG A 433 1.22 -8.14 -2.49
N TYR A 434 0.04 -8.42 -3.07
CA TYR A 434 -0.76 -7.36 -3.71
C TYR A 434 -1.52 -6.46 -2.71
N ARG A 435 -1.94 -6.95 -1.52
CA ARG A 435 -2.67 -6.18 -0.50
C ARG A 435 -1.94 -6.20 0.84
N ASN A 436 -2.10 -5.15 1.66
CA ASN A 436 -1.50 -5.03 3.00
C ASN A 436 0.01 -5.34 2.98
N ARG A 437 0.71 -4.64 2.11
CA ARG A 437 2.00 -5.06 1.54
C ARG A 437 3.17 -4.74 2.42
N TRP A 438 3.12 -3.61 3.11
CA TRP A 438 4.13 -3.22 4.06
C TRP A 438 3.83 -3.84 5.43
N ASP A 439 4.84 -4.48 6.00
CA ASP A 439 4.80 -4.95 7.38
C ASP A 439 5.43 -3.89 8.28
N ASN A 440 4.60 -3.21 9.08
CA ASN A 440 5.08 -2.21 10.05
C ASN A 440 5.88 -2.82 11.19
N GLU A 441 5.69 -4.11 11.51
CA GLU A 441 6.43 -4.76 12.60
C GLU A 441 7.81 -5.17 12.11
N ASN A 442 7.89 -5.77 10.92
CA ASN A 442 9.16 -6.24 10.34
C ASN A 442 9.89 -5.21 9.47
N GLN A 443 9.27 -4.04 9.23
CA GLN A 443 9.78 -2.96 8.39
C GLN A 443 10.25 -3.46 7.01
N ASN A 444 9.42 -4.33 6.41
CA ASN A 444 9.72 -4.97 5.15
C ASN A 444 8.45 -5.28 4.34
N TRP A 445 8.64 -5.56 3.05
CA TRP A 445 7.56 -5.99 2.18
C TRP A 445 7.14 -7.42 2.49
N LYS A 446 5.85 -7.62 2.77
CA LYS A 446 5.23 -8.95 2.85
C LYS A 446 5.35 -9.64 1.50
N ARG A 447 5.79 -10.89 1.53
CA ARG A 447 5.91 -11.74 0.35
C ARG A 447 4.71 -12.67 0.19
N GLU A 448 4.48 -13.09 -1.04
CA GLU A 448 3.44 -14.05 -1.45
C GLU A 448 4.11 -15.09 -2.37
N ASP A 449 3.62 -16.33 -2.33
CA ASP A 449 4.12 -17.45 -3.16
C ASP A 449 5.64 -17.72 -2.98
N GLN A 450 6.07 -17.95 -1.74
CA GLN A 450 7.45 -18.38 -1.45
C GLN A 450 7.80 -19.65 -2.23
N ASN A 451 9.02 -19.70 -2.79
CA ASN A 451 9.51 -20.76 -3.67
C ASN A 451 8.71 -20.92 -4.98
N MET A 452 8.07 -19.85 -5.47
CA MET A 452 7.38 -19.89 -6.76
C MET A 452 8.34 -20.10 -7.93
N PHE A 453 7.83 -20.74 -8.99
CA PHE A 453 8.55 -20.82 -10.27
C PHE A 453 8.56 -19.46 -10.99
N VAL A 454 9.72 -19.11 -11.55
CA VAL A 454 9.91 -17.94 -12.40
C VAL A 454 10.65 -18.32 -13.68
N ALA A 455 10.42 -17.54 -14.74
CA ALA A 455 11.17 -17.61 -15.97
C ALA A 455 12.25 -16.52 -16.00
N LEU A 456 13.50 -16.91 -16.16
CA LEU A 456 14.67 -16.04 -16.23
C LEU A 456 15.07 -15.86 -17.70
N LYS A 457 14.74 -14.70 -18.29
CA LYS A 457 15.07 -14.37 -19.69
C LYS A 457 16.34 -13.51 -19.76
N SER A 458 17.44 -14.09 -20.23
CA SER A 458 18.69 -13.39 -20.51
C SER A 458 18.72 -12.95 -21.97
N LEU A 459 18.83 -11.64 -22.23
CA LEU A 459 19.11 -11.16 -23.59
C LEU A 459 20.58 -11.37 -23.94
N ASN A 460 20.88 -11.56 -25.23
CA ASN A 460 22.26 -11.73 -25.69
C ASN A 460 23.08 -10.46 -25.42
N ASN A 461 24.31 -10.63 -24.90
CA ASN A 461 25.25 -9.53 -24.62
C ASN A 461 24.72 -8.42 -23.67
N SER A 462 23.77 -8.73 -22.78
CA SER A 462 23.21 -7.73 -21.86
C SER A 462 24.19 -7.23 -20.79
N LYS A 463 25.40 -7.82 -20.67
CA LYS A 463 26.48 -7.34 -19.81
C LYS A 463 26.76 -5.83 -19.94
N ASN A 464 26.71 -5.31 -21.16
CA ASN A 464 26.71 -3.87 -21.42
C ASN A 464 25.25 -3.48 -21.68
N VAL A 465 24.59 -2.83 -20.72
CA VAL A 465 23.17 -2.43 -20.83
C VAL A 465 22.92 -1.77 -22.18
N THR A 466 22.26 -2.47 -23.10
CA THR A 466 22.00 -1.97 -24.44
C THR A 466 20.72 -1.15 -24.47
N SER A 467 20.61 -0.23 -25.44
CA SER A 467 19.35 0.46 -25.69
C SER A 467 18.20 -0.49 -26.04
N GLU A 468 18.52 -1.64 -26.64
CA GLU A 468 17.56 -2.71 -26.94
C GLU A 468 17.01 -3.36 -25.66
N PHE A 469 17.89 -3.76 -24.72
CA PHE A 469 17.47 -4.31 -23.42
C PHE A 469 16.62 -3.30 -22.64
N MET A 470 17.07 -2.05 -22.55
CA MET A 470 16.32 -0.99 -21.85
C MET A 470 14.96 -0.72 -22.49
N ASN A 471 14.87 -0.78 -23.82
CA ASN A 471 13.60 -0.62 -24.50
C ASN A 471 12.66 -1.80 -24.24
N GLU A 472 13.15 -3.04 -24.27
CA GLU A 472 12.34 -4.23 -23.99
C GLU A 472 11.76 -4.18 -22.58
N ILE A 473 12.58 -3.95 -21.55
CA ILE A 473 12.08 -3.90 -20.16
C ILE A 473 11.09 -2.75 -19.94
N LYS A 474 11.31 -1.58 -20.58
CA LYS A 474 10.40 -0.42 -20.48
C LYS A 474 9.07 -0.70 -21.14
N LEU A 475 9.08 -1.28 -22.34
CA LEU A 475 7.87 -1.63 -23.08
C LEU A 475 7.09 -2.73 -22.36
N HIS A 476 7.78 -3.78 -21.88
CA HIS A 476 7.16 -4.86 -21.13
C HIS A 476 6.54 -4.35 -19.83
N ASN A 477 7.21 -3.47 -19.08
CA ASN A 477 6.66 -2.90 -17.85
C ASN A 477 5.42 -2.01 -18.09
N LYS A 478 5.31 -1.36 -19.27
CA LYS A 478 4.17 -0.51 -19.62
C LYS A 478 2.86 -1.29 -19.78
N VAL A 479 2.94 -2.52 -20.29
CA VAL A 479 1.77 -3.36 -20.60
C VAL A 479 1.66 -4.65 -19.76
N GLY A 480 2.69 -4.96 -18.98
CA GLY A 480 2.80 -6.20 -18.20
C GLY A 480 1.78 -6.31 -17.08
N GLY A 481 1.24 -7.52 -16.88
CA GLY A 481 0.21 -7.83 -15.89
C GLY A 481 -1.12 -8.22 -16.52
N GLY A 482 -1.91 -9.03 -15.81
CA GLY A 482 -3.16 -9.59 -16.34
C GLY A 482 -2.88 -10.61 -17.45
N ILE A 483 -3.23 -10.27 -18.69
CA ILE A 483 -3.08 -11.14 -19.88
C ILE A 483 -1.69 -11.02 -20.54
N VAL A 484 -0.86 -10.03 -20.18
CA VAL A 484 0.56 -10.03 -20.55
C VAL A 484 1.37 -10.67 -19.42
N ILE A 485 2.35 -11.52 -19.74
CA ILE A 485 3.24 -12.15 -18.76
C ILE A 485 3.75 -11.12 -17.75
N LYS A 486 3.57 -11.40 -16.46
CA LYS A 486 3.99 -10.47 -15.42
C LYS A 486 5.52 -10.36 -15.39
N PHE A 487 6.00 -9.14 -15.26
CA PHE A 487 7.41 -8.82 -15.07
C PHE A 487 7.64 -8.47 -13.61
N TYR A 488 8.36 -9.32 -12.89
CA TYR A 488 8.61 -9.16 -11.45
C TYR A 488 9.79 -8.25 -11.15
N GLY A 489 10.80 -8.26 -12.01
CA GLY A 489 12.04 -7.57 -11.69
C GLY A 489 13.21 -7.96 -12.55
N ILE A 490 14.36 -7.46 -12.16
CA ILE A 490 15.63 -7.64 -12.86
C ILE A 490 16.63 -8.28 -11.90
N THR A 491 17.44 -9.18 -12.43
CA THR A 491 18.60 -9.74 -11.73
C THR A 491 19.83 -9.68 -12.63
N GLN A 492 21.00 -10.01 -12.10
CA GLN A 492 22.23 -10.14 -12.87
C GLN A 492 22.92 -11.45 -12.52
N ASP A 493 23.24 -12.23 -13.55
CA ASP A 493 24.05 -13.42 -13.41
C ASP A 493 25.47 -13.04 -12.93
N PRO A 494 25.93 -13.56 -11.79
CA PRO A 494 27.22 -13.20 -11.22
C PRO A 494 28.42 -13.68 -12.07
N GLU A 495 28.27 -14.74 -12.86
CA GLU A 495 29.30 -15.30 -13.72
C GLU A 495 29.36 -14.58 -15.06
N THR A 496 28.23 -14.53 -15.77
CA THR A 496 28.19 -13.95 -17.13
C THR A 496 28.08 -12.43 -17.12
N LYS A 497 27.68 -11.83 -15.98
CA LYS A 497 27.36 -10.41 -15.80
C LYS A 497 26.20 -9.91 -16.66
N ASN A 498 25.46 -10.82 -17.31
CA ASN A 498 24.29 -10.48 -18.08
C ASN A 498 23.13 -10.12 -17.15
N TYR A 499 22.45 -9.01 -17.46
CA TYR A 499 21.17 -8.69 -16.85
C TYR A 499 20.07 -9.60 -17.41
N ILE A 500 19.17 -10.01 -16.52
CA ILE A 500 18.15 -11.02 -16.76
C ILE A 500 16.80 -10.48 -16.28
N MET A 501 15.77 -10.62 -17.12
CA MET A 501 14.39 -10.33 -16.74
C MET A 501 13.81 -11.51 -15.96
N VAL A 502 13.14 -11.21 -14.85
CA VAL A 502 12.44 -12.19 -14.01
C VAL A 502 10.94 -12.10 -14.32
N LEU A 503 10.40 -13.14 -14.93
CA LEU A 503 9.05 -13.19 -15.50
C LEU A 503 8.19 -14.28 -14.84
N GLU A 504 6.87 -14.14 -14.95
CA GLU A 504 5.91 -15.20 -14.66
C GLU A 504 6.23 -16.47 -15.45
N TYR A 505 6.37 -17.60 -14.75
CA TYR A 505 6.53 -18.90 -15.37
C TYR A 505 5.15 -19.46 -15.75
N ALA A 506 4.96 -19.78 -17.03
CA ALA A 506 3.76 -20.42 -17.52
C ALA A 506 3.95 -21.94 -17.54
N ASP A 507 3.25 -22.63 -16.64
CA ASP A 507 3.43 -24.05 -16.37
C ASP A 507 3.12 -24.97 -17.57
N SER A 508 2.21 -24.54 -18.45
CA SER A 508 1.76 -25.30 -19.61
C SER A 508 2.48 -24.92 -20.90
N GLY A 509 3.54 -24.09 -20.81
CA GLY A 509 4.38 -23.70 -21.94
C GLY A 509 3.64 -22.83 -22.97
N SER A 510 4.06 -22.90 -24.23
CA SER A 510 3.43 -22.15 -25.32
C SER A 510 2.07 -22.75 -25.70
N LEU A 511 1.17 -21.92 -26.24
CA LEU A 511 -0.12 -22.34 -26.75
C LEU A 511 0.06 -23.39 -27.87
N ARG A 512 1.13 -23.28 -28.67
CA ARG A 512 1.46 -24.31 -29.66
C ARG A 512 1.76 -25.67 -29.01
N HIS A 513 2.56 -25.68 -27.94
CA HIS A 513 2.84 -26.90 -27.18
C HIS A 513 1.56 -27.45 -26.56
N PHE A 514 0.78 -26.58 -25.91
CA PHE A 514 -0.49 -26.93 -25.28
C PHE A 514 -1.46 -27.60 -26.28
N LEU A 515 -1.65 -27.01 -27.47
CA LEU A 515 -2.49 -27.56 -28.52
C LEU A 515 -1.97 -28.92 -29.01
N ASN A 516 -0.66 -29.13 -29.12
CA ASN A 516 -0.13 -30.45 -29.51
C ASN A 516 -0.47 -31.55 -28.48
N THR A 517 -0.49 -31.21 -27.20
CA THR A 517 -0.66 -32.19 -26.12
C THR A 517 -2.09 -32.37 -25.63
N ARG A 518 -2.92 -31.31 -25.68
CA ARG A 518 -4.21 -31.25 -24.97
C ARG A 518 -5.35 -30.67 -25.81
N PHE A 519 -5.20 -30.57 -27.13
CA PHE A 519 -6.25 -30.02 -28.00
C PHE A 519 -7.60 -30.74 -27.84
N ASN A 520 -7.60 -32.06 -27.69
CA ASN A 520 -8.82 -32.85 -27.52
C ASN A 520 -9.57 -32.56 -26.20
N GLU A 521 -8.91 -31.88 -25.24
CA GLU A 521 -9.56 -31.43 -23.99
C GLU A 521 -10.31 -30.09 -24.17
N LEU A 522 -10.16 -29.40 -25.31
CA LEU A 522 -10.72 -28.07 -25.53
C LEU A 522 -12.12 -28.11 -26.15
N SER A 523 -13.12 -27.70 -25.37
CA SER A 523 -14.44 -27.37 -25.90
C SER A 523 -14.43 -26.09 -26.75
N TRP A 524 -15.47 -25.88 -27.56
CA TRP A 524 -15.67 -24.60 -28.25
C TRP A 524 -15.67 -23.40 -27.31
N PHE A 525 -16.27 -23.55 -26.13
CA PHE A 525 -16.26 -22.52 -25.10
C PHE A 525 -14.82 -22.17 -24.70
N ASN A 526 -13.98 -23.17 -24.43
CA ASN A 526 -12.57 -22.92 -24.08
C ASN A 526 -11.80 -22.25 -25.23
N LYS A 527 -11.99 -22.72 -26.47
CA LYS A 527 -11.36 -22.14 -27.66
C LYS A 527 -11.72 -20.67 -27.81
N ILE A 528 -13.00 -20.32 -27.69
CA ILE A 528 -13.49 -18.94 -27.77
C ILE A 528 -12.97 -18.10 -26.62
N THR A 529 -12.98 -18.61 -25.39
CA THR A 529 -12.40 -17.91 -24.23
C THR A 529 -10.93 -17.59 -24.46
N TYR A 530 -10.13 -18.54 -24.96
CA TYR A 530 -8.71 -18.31 -25.25
C TYR A 530 -8.53 -17.24 -26.32
N LEU A 531 -9.33 -17.26 -27.38
CA LEU A 531 -9.28 -16.24 -28.43
C LEU A 531 -9.71 -14.86 -27.92
N CYS A 532 -10.72 -14.81 -27.05
CA CYS A 532 -11.15 -13.58 -26.39
C CYS A 532 -10.03 -13.01 -25.50
N ASP A 533 -9.38 -13.86 -24.71
CA ASP A 533 -8.25 -13.45 -23.86
C ASP A 533 -7.10 -12.90 -24.71
N ILE A 534 -6.72 -13.59 -25.79
CA ILE A 534 -5.69 -13.12 -26.73
C ILE A 534 -6.10 -11.76 -27.33
N ALA A 535 -7.36 -11.60 -27.75
CA ALA A 535 -7.86 -10.33 -28.29
C ALA A 535 -7.84 -9.20 -27.25
N PHE A 536 -8.16 -9.49 -25.99
CA PHE A 536 -8.07 -8.53 -24.88
C PHE A 536 -6.62 -8.12 -24.60
N GLY A 537 -5.70 -9.08 -24.58
CA GLY A 537 -4.27 -8.81 -24.44
C GLY A 537 -3.75 -7.94 -25.59
N LEU A 538 -4.12 -8.27 -26.82
CA LEU A 538 -3.72 -7.49 -28.00
C LEU A 538 -4.32 -6.09 -28.00
N ARG A 539 -5.59 -5.95 -27.59
CA ARG A 539 -6.24 -4.66 -27.37
C ARG A 539 -5.46 -3.82 -26.36
N THR A 540 -5.03 -4.40 -25.25
CA THR A 540 -4.25 -3.70 -24.22
C THR A 540 -2.93 -3.16 -24.77
N ILE A 541 -2.25 -3.94 -25.62
CA ILE A 541 -1.02 -3.52 -26.31
C ILE A 541 -1.31 -2.37 -27.28
N HIS A 542 -2.36 -2.50 -28.10
CA HIS A 542 -2.75 -1.52 -29.12
C HIS A 542 -3.24 -0.19 -28.52
N GLU A 543 -3.98 -0.21 -27.41
CA GLU A 543 -4.43 0.98 -26.67
C GLU A 543 -3.25 1.73 -26.02
N ASN A 544 -2.13 1.06 -25.76
CA ASN A 544 -0.88 1.66 -25.32
C ASN A 544 -0.02 2.22 -26.47
N GLU A 545 -0.57 2.28 -27.69
CA GLU A 545 0.09 2.70 -28.93
C GLU A 545 1.31 1.84 -29.28
N LEU A 546 1.26 0.55 -28.99
CA LEU A 546 2.28 -0.44 -29.33
C LEU A 546 1.77 -1.43 -30.38
N ILE A 547 2.70 -2.02 -31.12
CA ILE A 547 2.47 -3.11 -32.08
C ILE A 547 3.35 -4.28 -31.66
N HIS A 548 2.80 -5.50 -31.58
CA HIS A 548 3.53 -6.69 -31.14
C HIS A 548 4.57 -7.15 -32.17
N ARG A 549 4.21 -7.14 -33.46
CA ARG A 549 5.05 -7.44 -34.63
C ARG A 549 5.50 -8.89 -34.80
N ASP A 550 5.45 -9.70 -33.75
CA ASP A 550 5.77 -11.15 -33.80
C ASP A 550 4.75 -11.99 -33.01
N LEU A 551 3.45 -11.73 -33.24
CA LEU A 551 2.38 -12.43 -32.55
C LEU A 551 2.13 -13.80 -33.21
N HIS A 552 2.35 -14.89 -32.48
CA HIS A 552 2.04 -16.25 -32.91
C HIS A 552 1.84 -17.16 -31.69
N THR A 553 1.36 -18.39 -31.89
CA THR A 553 1.08 -19.34 -30.79
C THR A 553 2.31 -19.82 -30.01
N GLY A 554 3.52 -19.51 -30.50
CA GLY A 554 4.77 -19.68 -29.77
C GLY A 554 5.05 -18.57 -28.75
N ASN A 555 4.55 -17.35 -29.02
CA ASN A 555 4.64 -16.16 -28.15
C ASN A 555 3.35 -15.93 -27.34
N ILE A 556 2.48 -16.94 -27.29
CA ILE A 556 1.33 -17.01 -26.38
C ILE A 556 1.60 -18.20 -25.46
N LEU A 557 1.54 -17.98 -24.16
CA LEU A 557 1.75 -18.98 -23.14
C LEU A 557 0.43 -19.34 -22.45
N VAL A 558 0.36 -20.53 -21.87
CA VAL A 558 -0.78 -21.00 -21.07
C VAL A 558 -0.29 -21.22 -19.65
N ASN A 559 -0.92 -20.55 -18.69
CA ASN A 559 -0.61 -20.69 -17.26
C ASN A 559 -1.90 -21.00 -16.49
N ASN A 560 -2.03 -22.19 -15.90
CA ASN A 560 -3.25 -22.59 -15.17
C ASN A 560 -4.56 -22.35 -15.95
N LYS A 561 -4.57 -22.67 -17.25
CA LYS A 561 -5.68 -22.42 -18.22
C LYS A 561 -5.91 -20.95 -18.60
N TYR A 562 -5.12 -20.01 -18.09
CA TYR A 562 -5.16 -18.61 -18.52
C TYR A 562 -4.16 -18.35 -19.64
N ILE A 563 -4.57 -17.57 -20.63
CA ILE A 563 -3.69 -17.13 -21.72
C ILE A 563 -2.80 -15.98 -21.25
N LYS A 564 -1.54 -16.02 -21.67
CA LYS A 564 -0.56 -14.95 -21.45
C LYS A 564 0.18 -14.61 -22.74
N ILE A 565 0.14 -13.36 -23.18
CA ILE A 565 0.99 -12.88 -24.28
C ILE A 565 2.40 -12.59 -23.73
N THR A 566 3.43 -12.98 -24.47
CA THR A 566 4.84 -12.80 -24.10
C THR A 566 5.68 -12.26 -25.26
N ASP A 567 6.98 -12.07 -25.01
CA ASP A 567 8.00 -11.64 -25.96
C ASP A 567 7.80 -10.25 -26.59
N MET A 568 7.82 -9.23 -25.73
CA MET A 568 7.71 -7.83 -26.14
C MET A 568 9.01 -7.25 -26.75
N GLY A 569 10.04 -8.05 -27.00
CA GLY A 569 11.35 -7.59 -27.47
C GLY A 569 11.33 -6.93 -28.85
N LEU A 570 10.35 -7.28 -29.69
CA LEU A 570 10.14 -6.68 -31.01
C LEU A 570 9.12 -5.56 -31.05
N CYS A 571 8.42 -5.30 -29.93
CA CYS A 571 7.41 -4.27 -29.85
C CYS A 571 7.98 -2.91 -30.21
N LYS A 572 7.22 -2.13 -30.98
CA LYS A 572 7.56 -0.74 -31.32
C LYS A 572 6.34 0.17 -31.17
N PRO A 573 6.56 1.48 -30.89
CA PRO A 573 5.49 2.48 -30.98
C PRO A 573 4.82 2.47 -32.35
N ALA A 574 3.51 2.72 -32.40
CA ALA A 574 2.74 2.67 -33.63
C ALA A 574 3.17 3.73 -34.67
N ASN A 575 3.83 4.81 -34.22
CA ASN A 575 4.40 5.88 -35.05
C ASN A 575 5.88 5.67 -35.41
N TYR A 576 6.43 4.49 -35.16
CA TYR A 576 7.84 4.19 -35.44
C TYR A 576 8.09 4.08 -36.95
N ASN A 577 8.87 5.02 -37.49
CA ASN A 577 9.31 4.98 -38.90
C ASN A 577 10.55 4.11 -39.07
N ALA A 578 10.38 2.92 -39.66
CA ALA A 578 11.48 2.00 -39.95
C ALA A 578 12.39 2.47 -41.11
N SER A 579 12.03 3.54 -41.84
CA SER A 579 12.75 4.05 -43.01
C SER A 579 14.17 4.59 -42.75
N LYS A 580 14.63 4.63 -41.49
CA LYS A 580 15.96 5.12 -41.12
C LYS A 580 17.07 4.05 -41.03
N ASN A 581 16.75 2.75 -41.10
CA ASN A 581 17.75 1.68 -41.08
C ASN A 581 17.67 0.82 -42.35
N THR A 582 18.79 0.73 -43.07
CA THR A 582 18.93 0.11 -44.39
C THR A 582 19.09 -1.41 -44.31
N LYS A 583 17.95 -2.12 -44.46
CA LYS A 583 17.70 -3.47 -45.02
C LYS A 583 16.42 -4.00 -44.36
N ASN A 584 15.26 -3.66 -44.93
CA ASN A 584 13.94 -3.99 -44.38
C ASN A 584 13.54 -5.43 -44.73
N CYS A 585 14.13 -6.40 -44.03
CA CYS A 585 13.68 -7.78 -44.06
C CYS A 585 12.49 -7.93 -43.10
N ALA A 586 11.44 -8.63 -43.52
CA ALA A 586 10.35 -9.00 -42.62
C ALA A 586 10.91 -9.89 -41.50
N TYR A 587 10.46 -9.69 -40.26
CA TYR A 587 10.86 -10.55 -39.15
C TYR A 587 9.61 -11.20 -38.55
N GLY A 588 9.71 -12.51 -38.29
CA GLY A 588 8.68 -13.29 -37.60
C GLY A 588 8.57 -14.71 -38.14
N VAL A 589 7.41 -15.33 -37.91
CA VAL A 589 7.09 -16.67 -38.42
C VAL A 589 6.25 -16.55 -39.70
N LEU A 590 6.80 -16.96 -40.86
CA LEU A 590 6.23 -16.69 -42.20
C LEU A 590 4.70 -16.81 -42.30
N PRO A 591 4.05 -17.92 -41.88
CA PRO A 591 2.58 -18.03 -41.87
C PRO A 591 1.79 -16.92 -41.18
N TYR A 592 2.34 -16.27 -40.16
CA TYR A 592 1.67 -15.25 -39.34
C TYR A 592 1.93 -13.84 -39.85
N ILE A 593 2.88 -13.65 -40.78
CA ILE A 593 3.24 -12.32 -41.27
C ILE A 593 2.25 -11.89 -42.34
N ALA A 594 1.65 -10.71 -42.13
CA ALA A 594 0.71 -10.12 -43.06
C ALA A 594 1.35 -9.86 -44.45
N PRO A 595 0.60 -10.02 -45.56
CA PRO A 595 1.15 -9.95 -46.91
C PRO A 595 1.77 -8.58 -47.23
N GLU A 596 1.26 -7.49 -46.67
CA GLU A 596 1.84 -6.16 -46.83
C GLU A 596 3.21 -6.00 -46.14
N ILE A 597 3.44 -6.74 -45.05
CA ILE A 597 4.71 -6.75 -44.32
C ILE A 597 5.73 -7.63 -45.04
N LEU A 598 5.32 -8.79 -45.58
CA LEU A 598 6.18 -9.65 -46.38
C LEU A 598 6.78 -8.92 -47.58
N ARG A 599 6.03 -7.99 -48.18
CA ARG A 599 6.47 -7.15 -49.31
C ARG A 599 7.43 -6.03 -48.92
N GLY A 600 7.79 -5.90 -47.65
CA GLY A 600 8.68 -4.85 -47.18
C GLY A 600 8.06 -3.46 -47.20
N ARG A 601 6.72 -3.31 -47.12
CA ARG A 601 6.14 -1.99 -46.87
C ARG A 601 6.64 -1.53 -45.48
N ASN A 602 7.32 -0.38 -45.45
CA ASN A 602 8.15 0.11 -44.33
C ASN A 602 7.41 0.44 -43.02
N TYR A 603 6.13 0.06 -42.87
CA TYR A 603 5.28 0.44 -41.75
C TYR A 603 4.54 -0.79 -41.22
N TYR A 604 5.05 -1.37 -40.14
CA TYR A 604 4.25 -2.28 -39.32
C TYR A 604 3.06 -1.48 -38.75
N THR A 605 1.86 -2.04 -38.85
CA THR A 605 0.63 -1.41 -38.33
C THR A 605 -0.04 -2.34 -37.32
N LYS A 606 -0.95 -1.80 -36.50
CA LYS A 606 -1.81 -2.60 -35.61
C LYS A 606 -2.58 -3.68 -36.41
N ALA A 607 -2.97 -3.38 -37.64
CA ALA A 607 -3.65 -4.31 -38.54
C ALA A 607 -2.80 -5.53 -38.96
N ALA A 608 -1.47 -5.45 -38.91
CA ALA A 608 -0.60 -6.61 -39.15
C ALA A 608 -0.67 -7.62 -37.98
N ASP A 609 -0.78 -7.15 -36.74
CA ASP A 609 -1.03 -8.03 -35.59
C ASP A 609 -2.42 -8.68 -35.69
N ILE A 610 -3.41 -7.99 -36.27
CA ILE A 610 -4.75 -8.55 -36.50
C ILE A 610 -4.72 -9.69 -37.53
N TYR A 611 -3.92 -9.57 -38.58
CA TYR A 611 -3.68 -10.68 -39.49
C TYR A 611 -3.08 -11.89 -38.74
N SER A 612 -2.06 -11.63 -37.91
CA SER A 612 -1.43 -12.66 -37.08
C SER A 612 -2.45 -13.35 -36.16
N PHE A 613 -3.36 -12.56 -35.55
CA PHE A 613 -4.48 -13.06 -34.76
C PHE A 613 -5.41 -13.96 -35.59
N GLY A 614 -5.73 -13.60 -36.84
CA GLY A 614 -6.52 -14.45 -37.74
C GLY A 614 -5.91 -15.84 -37.95
N ILE A 615 -4.59 -15.93 -38.07
CA ILE A 615 -3.86 -17.20 -38.18
C ILE A 615 -3.90 -17.98 -36.85
N ILE A 616 -3.81 -17.29 -35.71
CA ILE A 616 -3.98 -17.91 -34.39
C ILE A 616 -5.39 -18.47 -34.20
N VAL A 617 -6.42 -17.78 -34.67
CA VAL A 617 -7.81 -18.28 -34.64
C VAL A 617 -7.91 -19.59 -35.41
N TYR A 618 -7.34 -19.66 -36.61
CA TYR A 618 -7.28 -20.91 -37.38
C TYR A 618 -6.63 -22.05 -36.58
N GLU A 619 -5.50 -21.77 -35.96
CA GLU A 619 -4.70 -22.76 -35.25
C GLU A 619 -5.36 -23.26 -33.95
N VAL A 620 -6.01 -22.38 -33.18
CA VAL A 620 -6.75 -22.75 -31.96
C VAL A 620 -7.99 -23.59 -32.29
N ILE A 621 -8.65 -23.31 -33.42
CA ILE A 621 -9.86 -24.03 -33.84
C ILE A 621 -9.52 -25.41 -34.39
N SER A 622 -8.57 -25.48 -35.33
CA SER A 622 -8.18 -26.70 -36.04
C SER A 622 -7.21 -27.58 -35.24
N GLY A 623 -6.44 -26.99 -34.33
CA GLY A 623 -5.32 -27.66 -33.66
C GLY A 623 -4.09 -27.82 -34.55
N LEU A 624 -4.16 -27.45 -35.83
CA LEU A 624 -3.09 -27.67 -36.81
C LEU A 624 -2.22 -26.42 -36.98
N PRO A 625 -0.89 -26.56 -37.08
CA PRO A 625 -0.03 -25.44 -37.47
C PRO A 625 -0.39 -24.96 -38.88
N PRO A 626 -0.38 -23.65 -39.16
CA PRO A 626 -0.71 -23.13 -40.48
C PRO A 626 0.31 -23.59 -41.51
N TYR A 627 -0.17 -24.11 -42.65
CA TYR A 627 0.65 -24.56 -43.78
C TYR A 627 1.69 -25.66 -43.42
N TYR A 628 1.37 -26.54 -42.47
CA TYR A 628 2.28 -27.57 -41.95
C TYR A 628 2.84 -28.52 -43.01
N ASP A 629 2.13 -28.70 -44.12
CA ASP A 629 2.40 -29.65 -45.19
C ASP A 629 3.26 -29.07 -46.33
N VAL A 630 3.62 -27.79 -46.28
CA VAL A 630 4.41 -27.11 -47.33
C VAL A 630 5.67 -26.43 -46.79
N SER A 631 6.66 -26.25 -47.68
CA SER A 631 7.89 -25.52 -47.38
C SER A 631 7.63 -24.04 -47.03
N HIS A 632 8.23 -23.53 -45.95
CA HIS A 632 8.15 -22.12 -45.58
C HIS A 632 9.21 -21.29 -46.32
N ASN A 633 9.05 -21.13 -47.63
CA ASN A 633 9.98 -20.43 -48.52
C ASN A 633 9.29 -19.31 -49.33
N ASN A 634 10.00 -18.74 -50.31
CA ASN A 634 9.48 -17.65 -51.16
C ASN A 634 8.19 -18.04 -51.92
N HIS A 635 8.01 -19.32 -52.26
CA HIS A 635 6.82 -19.80 -52.95
C HIS A 635 5.56 -19.66 -52.08
N LEU A 636 5.66 -20.01 -50.79
CA LEU A 636 4.57 -19.81 -49.85
C LEU A 636 4.26 -18.32 -49.68
N ALA A 637 5.28 -17.45 -49.60
CA ALA A 637 5.10 -16.00 -49.52
C ALA A 637 4.33 -15.45 -50.73
N ILE A 638 4.69 -15.86 -51.96
CA ILE A 638 3.97 -15.51 -53.19
C ILE A 638 2.51 -15.96 -53.13
N LYS A 639 2.26 -17.21 -52.70
CA LYS A 639 0.89 -17.74 -52.56
C LYS A 639 0.07 -16.93 -51.56
N ILE A 640 0.65 -16.55 -50.41
CA ILE A 640 -0.02 -15.72 -49.39
C ILE A 640 -0.39 -14.35 -49.98
N CYS A 641 0.52 -13.70 -50.70
CA CYS A 641 0.23 -12.44 -51.40
C CYS A 641 -0.86 -12.59 -52.46
N HIS A 642 -0.95 -13.75 -53.14
CA HIS A 642 -2.03 -14.04 -54.08
C HIS A 642 -3.36 -14.44 -53.44
N GLY A 643 -3.46 -14.43 -52.11
CA GLY A 643 -4.72 -14.67 -51.40
C GLY A 643 -4.84 -16.06 -50.78
N LEU A 644 -3.79 -16.89 -50.78
CA LEU A 644 -3.79 -18.15 -50.05
C LEU A 644 -3.97 -17.89 -48.55
N ARG A 645 -4.88 -18.64 -47.93
CA ARG A 645 -5.17 -18.61 -46.49
C ARG A 645 -5.33 -20.03 -45.96
N PRO A 646 -5.15 -20.29 -44.65
CA PRO A 646 -5.31 -21.63 -44.08
C PRO A 646 -6.76 -22.14 -44.22
N ARG A 647 -6.92 -23.45 -44.45
CA ARG A 647 -8.23 -24.09 -44.64
C ARG A 647 -8.53 -25.08 -43.52
N PHE A 648 -9.80 -25.12 -43.09
CA PHE A 648 -10.26 -26.03 -42.06
C PHE A 648 -10.58 -27.41 -42.64
N ASN A 649 -10.19 -28.44 -41.91
CA ASN A 649 -10.61 -29.83 -42.13
C ASN A 649 -11.87 -30.21 -41.32
N ILE A 650 -12.49 -29.22 -40.66
CA ILE A 650 -13.70 -29.37 -39.85
C ILE A 650 -14.72 -28.29 -40.23
N LYS A 651 -16.00 -28.53 -39.92
CA LYS A 651 -17.04 -27.51 -39.93
C LYS A 651 -16.78 -26.52 -38.79
N VAL A 652 -16.71 -25.23 -39.14
CA VAL A 652 -16.56 -24.11 -38.20
C VAL A 652 -17.83 -23.24 -38.23
N PRO A 653 -18.31 -22.72 -37.08
CA PRO A 653 -19.42 -21.77 -37.02
C PRO A 653 -19.21 -20.57 -37.96
N GLU A 654 -20.26 -20.16 -38.65
CA GLU A 654 -20.22 -19.11 -39.66
C GLU A 654 -19.75 -17.77 -39.09
N LEU A 655 -20.18 -17.43 -37.87
CA LEU A 655 -19.73 -16.23 -37.17
C LEU A 655 -18.21 -16.18 -36.99
N ILE A 656 -17.60 -17.33 -36.71
CA ILE A 656 -16.16 -17.47 -36.51
C ILE A 656 -15.43 -17.42 -37.86
N VAL A 657 -15.97 -18.05 -38.90
CA VAL A 657 -15.44 -17.94 -40.28
C VAL A 657 -15.44 -16.48 -40.74
N ASN A 658 -16.53 -15.75 -40.52
CA ASN A 658 -16.66 -14.34 -40.88
C ASN A 658 -15.65 -13.45 -40.13
N LEU A 659 -15.35 -13.77 -38.86
CA LEU A 659 -14.31 -13.08 -38.12
C LEU A 659 -12.93 -13.31 -38.74
N ILE A 660 -12.56 -14.57 -39.00
CA ILE A 660 -11.25 -14.94 -39.58
C ILE A 660 -11.06 -14.29 -40.95
N LYS A 661 -12.11 -14.30 -41.79
CA LYS A 661 -12.11 -13.62 -43.09
C LYS A 661 -11.67 -12.17 -42.98
N ARG A 662 -12.33 -11.43 -42.09
CA ARG A 662 -12.03 -10.01 -41.88
C ARG A 662 -10.62 -9.81 -41.32
N CYS A 663 -10.16 -10.67 -40.41
CA CYS A 663 -8.80 -10.59 -39.89
C CYS A 663 -7.73 -10.84 -40.96
N LEU A 664 -8.00 -11.74 -41.91
CA LEU A 664 -7.07 -12.17 -42.95
C LEU A 664 -7.22 -11.43 -44.29
N ASP A 665 -7.97 -10.32 -44.32
CA ASP A 665 -8.14 -9.48 -45.50
C ASP A 665 -6.78 -8.97 -46.01
N ALA A 666 -6.57 -9.00 -47.32
CA ALA A 666 -5.38 -8.49 -47.97
C ALA A 666 -5.22 -6.98 -47.79
N ASP A 667 -6.32 -6.22 -47.72
CA ASP A 667 -6.30 -4.79 -47.37
C ASP A 667 -6.31 -4.62 -45.84
N PRO A 668 -5.24 -4.05 -45.24
CA PRO A 668 -5.18 -3.82 -43.80
C PRO A 668 -6.31 -2.92 -43.27
N LEU A 669 -6.90 -2.05 -44.10
CA LEU A 669 -7.98 -1.13 -43.69
C LEU A 669 -9.32 -1.85 -43.46
N ASN A 670 -9.52 -3.02 -44.08
CA ASN A 670 -10.74 -3.82 -43.91
C ASN A 670 -10.70 -4.70 -42.65
N ARG A 671 -9.52 -4.83 -42.03
CA ARG A 671 -9.33 -5.65 -40.83
C ARG A 671 -9.96 -4.97 -39.61
N PRO A 672 -10.62 -5.73 -38.72
CA PRO A 672 -11.19 -5.17 -37.49
C PRO A 672 -10.07 -4.73 -36.54
N THR A 673 -10.40 -3.84 -35.62
CA THR A 673 -9.51 -3.51 -34.50
C THR A 673 -9.54 -4.60 -33.43
N ALA A 674 -8.48 -4.72 -32.63
CA ALA A 674 -8.44 -5.68 -31.51
C ALA A 674 -9.61 -5.47 -30.52
N LYS A 675 -10.05 -4.21 -30.35
CA LYS A 675 -11.22 -3.86 -29.54
C LYS A 675 -12.52 -4.46 -30.10
N GLU A 676 -12.77 -4.29 -31.40
CA GLU A 676 -13.96 -4.87 -32.05
C GLU A 676 -13.96 -6.40 -31.99
N ILE A 677 -12.78 -7.04 -32.10
CA ILE A 677 -12.64 -8.49 -31.95
C ILE A 677 -13.01 -8.92 -30.53
N TYR A 678 -12.43 -8.27 -29.53
CA TYR A 678 -12.72 -8.55 -28.12
C TYR A 678 -14.20 -8.42 -27.80
N GLU A 679 -14.84 -7.32 -28.24
CA GLU A 679 -16.27 -7.08 -28.02
C GLU A 679 -17.15 -8.17 -28.67
N LYS A 680 -16.75 -8.69 -29.84
CA LYS A 680 -17.45 -9.78 -30.52
C LYS A 680 -17.24 -11.16 -29.90
N LEU A 681 -16.08 -11.40 -29.30
CA LEU A 681 -15.72 -12.68 -28.67
C LEU A 681 -16.05 -12.73 -27.17
N ASP A 682 -16.56 -11.64 -26.60
CA ASP A 682 -16.87 -11.51 -25.17
C ASP A 682 -17.80 -12.65 -24.72
N PRO A 683 -17.31 -13.58 -23.86
CA PRO A 683 -18.09 -14.72 -23.40
C PRO A 683 -19.37 -14.30 -22.68
N SER A 684 -19.41 -13.12 -22.06
CA SER A 684 -20.62 -12.63 -21.38
C SER A 684 -21.74 -12.30 -22.36
N GLN A 685 -21.40 -11.85 -23.57
CA GLN A 685 -22.36 -11.64 -24.67
C GLN A 685 -22.71 -12.98 -25.33
N LEU A 686 -21.72 -13.86 -25.50
CA LEU A 686 -21.90 -15.15 -26.16
C LEU A 686 -22.66 -16.19 -25.31
N LEU A 687 -22.66 -16.09 -23.98
CA LEU A 687 -23.43 -16.98 -23.10
C LEU A 687 -24.95 -16.84 -23.31
N TYR A 688 -25.40 -15.70 -23.84
CA TYR A 688 -26.80 -15.41 -24.19
C TYR A 688 -27.06 -15.41 -25.71
N ASP A 689 -26.02 -15.53 -26.53
CA ASP A 689 -26.15 -15.57 -27.99
C ASP A 689 -26.66 -16.97 -28.43
N THR A 690 -27.96 -17.04 -28.66
CA THR A 690 -28.63 -18.26 -29.11
C THR A 690 -28.18 -18.70 -30.51
N GLU A 691 -27.69 -17.78 -31.34
CA GLU A 691 -27.31 -18.08 -32.72
C GLU A 691 -25.91 -18.73 -32.78
N LEU A 692 -24.90 -18.18 -32.08
CA LEU A 692 -23.59 -18.84 -32.04
C LEU A 692 -23.68 -20.23 -31.43
N ARG A 693 -24.44 -20.39 -30.34
CA ARG A 693 -24.64 -21.68 -29.70
C ARG A 693 -25.29 -22.70 -30.65
N ARG A 694 -26.33 -22.29 -31.37
CA ARG A 694 -27.00 -23.11 -32.38
C ARG A 694 -26.04 -23.51 -33.52
N GLN A 695 -25.18 -22.59 -33.95
CA GLN A 695 -24.16 -22.89 -34.96
C GLN A 695 -23.13 -23.90 -34.44
N ILE A 696 -22.65 -23.74 -33.20
CA ILE A 696 -21.71 -24.68 -32.55
C ILE A 696 -22.31 -26.09 -32.49
N GLU A 697 -23.53 -26.24 -31.95
CA GLU A 697 -24.21 -27.54 -31.85
C GLU A 697 -24.38 -28.20 -33.22
N LYS A 698 -24.75 -27.42 -34.25
CA LYS A 698 -24.85 -27.91 -35.63
C LYS A 698 -23.48 -28.33 -36.18
N THR A 699 -22.43 -27.55 -35.97
CA THR A 699 -21.09 -27.89 -36.46
C THR A 699 -20.49 -29.10 -35.77
N ASP A 700 -20.71 -29.27 -34.46
CA ASP A 700 -20.22 -30.43 -33.71
C ASP A 700 -20.92 -31.72 -34.13
N ALA A 701 -22.23 -31.67 -34.40
CA ALA A 701 -22.96 -32.81 -34.94
C ALA A 701 -22.38 -33.26 -36.30
N ILE A 702 -22.10 -32.31 -37.20
CA ILE A 702 -21.48 -32.61 -38.51
C ILE A 702 -20.06 -33.16 -38.34
N ASN A 703 -19.25 -32.55 -37.49
CA ASN A 703 -17.88 -32.98 -37.23
C ASN A 703 -17.84 -34.40 -36.66
N ASN A 704 -18.73 -34.75 -35.73
CA ASN A 704 -18.83 -36.09 -35.16
C ASN A 704 -19.19 -37.16 -36.21
N ILE A 705 -20.00 -36.82 -37.22
CA ILE A 705 -20.30 -37.72 -38.34
C ILE A 705 -19.04 -37.95 -39.19
N LEU A 706 -18.31 -36.87 -39.54
CA LEU A 706 -17.07 -36.96 -40.31
C LEU A 706 -15.98 -37.77 -39.59
N LEU A 707 -15.95 -37.69 -38.26
CA LEU A 707 -15.07 -38.48 -37.40
C LEU A 707 -15.38 -39.99 -37.43
N THR A 708 -16.65 -40.36 -37.56
CA THR A 708 -17.10 -41.76 -37.52
C THR A 708 -17.01 -42.43 -38.90
N GLU A 709 -17.13 -41.67 -39.99
CA GLU A 709 -16.99 -42.18 -41.35
C GLU A 709 -15.53 -42.34 -41.80
N ASN A 710 -14.61 -41.49 -41.31
CA ASN A 710 -13.18 -41.57 -41.62
C ASN A 710 -12.38 -42.16 -40.45
N THR A 711 -12.38 -43.51 -40.34
CA THR A 711 -11.76 -44.27 -39.24
C THR A 711 -10.22 -44.20 -39.17
N GLN A 712 -9.54 -43.31 -39.90
CA GLN A 712 -8.07 -43.29 -39.90
C GLN A 712 -7.36 -41.92 -39.87
N THR A 713 -8.03 -40.77 -39.69
CA THR A 713 -7.27 -39.50 -39.80
C THR A 713 -7.71 -38.29 -38.98
N ILE A 714 -8.76 -38.37 -38.16
CA ILE A 714 -9.31 -37.12 -37.57
C ILE A 714 -9.23 -37.08 -36.02
N LEU A 715 -8.86 -38.16 -35.34
CA LEU A 715 -8.61 -38.13 -33.89
C LEU A 715 -7.23 -38.71 -33.55
N GLY A 716 -6.30 -37.77 -33.37
CA GLY A 716 -4.86 -37.98 -33.14
C GLY A 716 -4.11 -37.06 -34.10
N LEU A 717 -3.47 -36.00 -33.59
CA LEU A 717 -2.73 -34.99 -34.37
C LEU A 717 -1.49 -35.58 -35.09
N SER A 718 -1.62 -36.63 -35.90
CA SER A 718 -0.53 -37.09 -36.77
C SER A 718 -0.56 -36.31 -38.08
N TYR A 719 -0.30 -35.01 -38.00
CA TYR A 719 0.07 -34.25 -39.17
C TYR A 719 1.57 -34.43 -39.42
N LYS A 720 1.97 -34.62 -40.68
CA LYS A 720 3.39 -34.70 -41.04
C LYS A 720 3.85 -33.32 -41.46
N THR A 721 4.69 -32.70 -40.64
CA THR A 721 5.28 -31.41 -40.97
C THR A 721 6.28 -31.56 -42.11
N HIS A 722 6.20 -30.69 -43.11
CA HIS A 722 7.19 -30.58 -44.17
C HIS A 722 8.56 -30.24 -43.55
N SER A 723 9.65 -30.87 -44.01
CA SER A 723 10.99 -30.69 -43.42
C SER A 723 11.47 -29.23 -43.45
N GLU A 724 11.03 -28.46 -44.45
CA GLU A 724 11.32 -27.03 -44.60
C GLU A 724 10.27 -26.08 -43.97
N ALA A 725 9.29 -26.60 -43.24
CA ALA A 725 8.34 -25.77 -42.48
C ALA A 725 8.98 -25.32 -41.16
N ILE A 726 9.07 -24.01 -40.96
CA ILE A 726 9.78 -23.39 -39.84
C ILE A 726 8.84 -22.47 -39.07
N TYR A 727 8.61 -22.81 -37.79
CA TYR A 727 7.69 -22.12 -36.87
C TYR A 727 8.38 -21.28 -35.79
N THR A 728 9.68 -21.04 -35.96
CA THR A 728 10.47 -20.15 -35.10
C THR A 728 10.71 -18.83 -35.82
N SER A 729 10.63 -17.71 -35.10
CA SER A 729 10.83 -16.37 -35.66
C SER A 729 12.22 -16.21 -36.28
N ARG A 730 12.27 -15.63 -37.48
CA ARG A 730 13.51 -15.40 -38.22
C ARG A 730 13.37 -14.18 -39.14
N SER A 731 14.50 -13.67 -39.59
CA SER A 731 14.53 -12.69 -40.68
C SER A 731 14.19 -13.37 -42.01
N LEU A 732 13.34 -12.72 -42.80
CA LEU A 732 12.81 -13.18 -44.08
C LEU A 732 13.03 -12.07 -45.11
N ASP A 733 13.86 -12.38 -46.11
CA ASP A 733 14.19 -11.46 -47.19
C ASP A 733 13.63 -12.01 -48.51
N PHE A 734 12.46 -11.52 -48.90
CA PHE A 734 11.79 -11.89 -50.14
C PHE A 734 11.75 -10.68 -51.06
N ASN A 735 12.31 -10.84 -52.26
CA ASN A 735 12.32 -9.79 -53.29
C ASN A 735 11.16 -9.99 -54.27
N ASN A 736 10.58 -8.88 -54.75
CA ASN A 736 9.60 -8.85 -55.84
C ASN A 736 8.31 -9.64 -55.61
N LEU A 737 7.76 -9.61 -54.39
CA LEU A 737 6.46 -10.23 -54.09
C LEU A 737 5.27 -9.46 -54.72
N PRO A 738 4.23 -10.16 -55.23
CA PRO A 738 3.11 -9.55 -55.96
C PRO A 738 2.21 -8.70 -55.04
N GLU A 739 1.41 -7.78 -55.61
CA GLU A 739 0.42 -7.01 -54.86
C GLU A 739 -0.54 -7.94 -54.08
N PRO A 740 -0.78 -7.72 -52.78
CA PRO A 740 -1.69 -8.51 -51.99
C PRO A 740 -3.11 -8.41 -52.56
N LYS A 741 -3.76 -9.55 -52.76
CA LYS A 741 -5.18 -9.63 -53.11
C LYS A 741 -5.90 -10.67 -52.28
N ASN A 742 -7.20 -10.50 -52.13
CA ASN A 742 -8.07 -11.55 -51.64
C ASN A 742 -8.27 -12.59 -52.76
N SER A 743 -8.39 -13.87 -52.40
CA SER A 743 -8.80 -14.91 -53.35
C SER A 743 -10.32 -14.83 -53.55
N ASP A 744 -10.78 -14.95 -54.79
CA ASP A 744 -12.21 -14.99 -55.13
C ASP A 744 -12.90 -16.22 -54.53
N ASP A 745 -12.14 -17.31 -54.27
CA ASP A 745 -12.65 -18.57 -53.73
C ASP A 745 -12.69 -18.62 -52.18
N TYR A 746 -12.19 -17.58 -51.51
CA TYR A 746 -11.93 -17.65 -50.08
C TYR A 746 -13.25 -17.64 -49.30
N TYR A 747 -13.74 -18.85 -49.05
CA TYR A 747 -15.01 -19.20 -48.39
C TYR A 747 -16.24 -18.56 -49.08
N GLU A 748 -16.44 -18.77 -50.37
CA GLU A 748 -17.80 -18.65 -50.92
C GLU A 748 -18.76 -19.62 -50.21
N LYS A 749 -20.04 -19.22 -50.16
CA LYS A 749 -21.14 -19.80 -49.38
C LYS A 749 -20.98 -21.31 -49.03
N ASN A 750 -20.94 -21.58 -47.73
CA ASN A 750 -21.27 -22.86 -47.08
C ASN A 750 -20.32 -24.07 -47.12
N ASP A 751 -19.18 -24.09 -47.83
CA ASP A 751 -18.35 -25.31 -47.88
C ASP A 751 -17.09 -25.27 -47.02
N ASN A 752 -17.28 -25.35 -45.71
CA ASN A 752 -16.31 -26.08 -44.88
C ASN A 752 -16.47 -27.58 -45.21
N ILE A 753 -15.67 -28.09 -46.15
CA ILE A 753 -14.99 -29.42 -46.22
C ILE A 753 -14.64 -29.78 -47.68
N ILE A 754 -13.37 -30.14 -47.89
CA ILE A 754 -12.75 -30.73 -49.09
C ILE A 754 -13.02 -29.97 -50.38
N SER A 755 -12.15 -28.99 -50.67
CA SER A 755 -11.90 -28.63 -52.06
C SER A 755 -10.67 -29.41 -52.52
N GLU A 756 -10.88 -30.66 -52.91
CA GLU A 756 -9.98 -31.38 -53.84
C GLU A 756 -9.77 -30.53 -55.11
N GLU A 757 -10.77 -29.73 -55.50
CA GLU A 757 -10.77 -28.89 -56.69
C GLU A 757 -9.76 -27.72 -56.69
N PHE A 758 -9.20 -27.30 -55.54
CA PHE A 758 -8.22 -26.20 -55.54
C PHE A 758 -6.78 -26.67 -55.81
N SER A 759 -6.49 -27.97 -55.64
CA SER A 759 -5.19 -28.52 -56.00
C SER A 759 -5.04 -28.64 -57.52
N GLU A 760 -6.09 -29.12 -58.20
CA GLU A 760 -6.07 -29.31 -59.66
C GLU A 760 -6.28 -28.00 -60.42
N SER A 761 -7.18 -27.10 -59.98
CA SER A 761 -7.43 -25.84 -60.70
C SER A 761 -6.27 -24.85 -60.63
N LEU A 762 -5.50 -24.81 -59.53
CA LEU A 762 -4.23 -24.06 -59.50
C LEU A 762 -3.17 -24.72 -60.37
N GLN A 763 -3.01 -26.04 -60.34
CA GLN A 763 -2.06 -26.74 -61.21
C GLN A 763 -2.37 -26.52 -62.70
N LEU A 764 -3.64 -26.51 -63.08
CA LEU A 764 -4.11 -26.24 -64.46
C LEU A 764 -3.96 -24.76 -64.86
N ARG A 765 -4.22 -23.82 -63.94
CA ARG A 765 -4.11 -22.38 -64.22
C ARG A 765 -2.65 -21.89 -64.21
N PHE A 766 -1.76 -22.55 -63.48
CA PHE A 766 -0.32 -22.25 -63.45
C PHE A 766 0.50 -22.98 -64.52
N SER A 767 0.08 -24.16 -64.98
CA SER A 767 0.67 -24.78 -66.19
C SER A 767 0.38 -23.98 -67.46
N GLN A 768 -0.65 -23.12 -67.46
CA GLN A 768 -0.94 -22.18 -68.55
C GLN A 768 -0.22 -20.84 -68.41
N LEU A 769 0.30 -20.49 -67.23
CA LEU A 769 1.18 -19.34 -67.00
C LEU A 769 2.64 -19.78 -67.10
N ASN A 770 3.02 -20.17 -68.31
CA ASN A 770 4.37 -20.60 -68.66
C ASN A 770 5.41 -19.53 -68.27
N ILE A 771 6.21 -19.85 -67.26
CA ILE A 771 7.56 -19.31 -67.06
C ILE A 771 8.46 -20.03 -68.08
N ASP A 772 8.33 -19.67 -69.36
CA ASP A 772 9.18 -20.22 -70.43
C ASP A 772 10.10 -19.17 -71.08
N LYS A 773 10.32 -18.03 -70.42
CA LYS A 773 11.32 -17.04 -70.88
C LYS A 773 12.49 -16.76 -69.95
N ASN A 774 12.55 -17.37 -68.75
CA ASN A 774 13.67 -17.16 -67.83
C ASN A 774 14.48 -18.43 -67.48
N GLU A 775 13.99 -19.64 -67.74
CA GLU A 775 14.81 -20.86 -67.55
C GLU A 775 15.79 -21.12 -68.70
N SER A 776 15.47 -20.68 -69.93
CA SER A 776 16.41 -20.74 -71.06
C SER A 776 17.62 -19.80 -70.86
N LEU A 777 17.41 -18.61 -70.27
CA LEU A 777 18.50 -17.69 -69.94
C LEU A 777 19.41 -18.24 -68.83
N ARG A 778 18.86 -18.93 -67.82
CA ARG A 778 19.65 -19.56 -66.75
C ARG A 778 20.39 -20.83 -67.20
N ARG A 779 19.86 -21.60 -68.15
CA ARG A 779 20.59 -22.73 -68.76
C ARG A 779 21.75 -22.27 -69.64
N ASN A 780 21.60 -21.16 -70.36
CA ASN A 780 22.70 -20.61 -71.17
C ASN A 780 23.79 -19.90 -70.34
N LEU A 781 23.48 -19.43 -69.12
CA LEU A 781 24.47 -18.88 -68.19
C LEU A 781 25.18 -19.93 -67.32
N SER A 782 24.59 -21.12 -67.15
CA SER A 782 25.21 -22.23 -66.38
C SER A 782 26.14 -23.12 -67.22
N GLN A 783 26.18 -22.95 -68.54
CA GLN A 783 27.18 -23.59 -69.41
C GLN A 783 28.46 -22.75 -69.62
N LEU A 784 28.61 -21.60 -68.95
CA LEU A 784 29.77 -20.71 -69.06
C LEU A 784 30.58 -20.56 -67.76
N SER A 785 30.39 -21.42 -66.75
CA SER A 785 31.22 -21.39 -65.53
C SER A 785 31.72 -22.78 -65.14
N THR A 786 32.63 -23.31 -65.95
CA THR A 786 33.65 -24.26 -65.51
C THR A 786 34.98 -23.78 -66.03
N ASN A 787 35.67 -22.96 -65.23
CA ASN A 787 37.11 -23.04 -64.97
C ASN A 787 37.54 -21.87 -64.08
N GLU A 788 38.62 -22.11 -63.36
CA GLU A 788 39.11 -21.42 -62.17
C GLU A 788 39.44 -19.93 -62.35
N ASN A 789 39.36 -19.20 -61.23
CA ASN A 789 40.02 -17.93 -60.92
C ASN A 789 39.93 -16.78 -61.95
N GLU A 790 38.95 -15.88 -61.76
CA GLU A 790 39.14 -14.41 -61.71
C GLU A 790 37.78 -13.70 -61.55
N SER A 791 37.76 -12.60 -60.79
CA SER A 791 36.56 -11.83 -60.48
C SER A 791 36.11 -10.94 -61.65
N LEU A 792 34.88 -11.13 -62.14
CA LEU A 792 34.20 -10.20 -63.05
C LEU A 792 33.02 -9.52 -62.35
N GLN A 793 33.14 -8.20 -62.12
CA GLN A 793 32.03 -7.31 -61.80
C GLN A 793 31.31 -6.93 -63.10
N ILE A 794 30.02 -7.24 -63.20
CA ILE A 794 29.13 -6.67 -64.24
C ILE A 794 28.22 -5.63 -63.59
N ASN A 795 28.30 -4.40 -64.07
CA ASN A 795 27.53 -3.25 -63.61
C ASN A 795 26.24 -3.13 -64.44
N ILE A 796 25.10 -3.52 -63.86
CA ILE A 796 23.78 -3.49 -64.51
C ILE A 796 23.17 -2.09 -64.41
N SER A 797 23.81 -1.09 -65.01
CA SER A 797 23.33 0.30 -65.01
C SER A 797 23.08 0.90 -66.39
N GLN A 798 23.12 0.11 -67.47
CA GLN A 798 22.92 0.62 -68.84
C GLN A 798 22.02 -0.25 -69.74
N LEU A 799 20.91 -0.77 -69.22
CA LEU A 799 19.88 -1.38 -70.06
C LEU A 799 18.57 -0.59 -69.97
N ASN A 800 18.40 0.33 -70.92
CA ASN A 800 17.12 0.96 -71.25
C ASN A 800 16.29 -0.03 -72.09
N ILE A 801 15.05 -0.30 -71.67
CA ILE A 801 14.09 -1.08 -72.46
C ILE A 801 12.93 -0.14 -72.81
N ASN A 802 12.85 0.23 -74.09
CA ASN A 802 11.63 0.76 -74.70
C ASN A 802 10.80 -0.41 -75.25
N GLU A 803 9.48 -0.26 -75.16
CA GLU A 803 8.50 -1.23 -75.63
C GLU A 803 8.50 -1.35 -77.16
N ASN A 804 8.31 -2.59 -77.62
CA ASN A 804 8.00 -3.06 -78.97
C ASN A 804 9.15 -3.29 -79.99
N GLU A 805 9.04 -4.48 -80.58
CA GLU A 805 9.66 -5.02 -81.79
C GLU A 805 11.05 -5.69 -81.70
N SER A 806 11.14 -6.78 -82.48
CA SER A 806 12.08 -7.90 -82.44
C SER A 806 13.55 -7.54 -82.69
N LEU A 807 14.47 -8.15 -81.94
CA LEU A 807 15.91 -8.08 -82.18
C LEU A 807 16.46 -9.39 -82.75
N GLN A 808 16.89 -9.36 -84.01
CA GLN A 808 17.93 -10.23 -84.55
C GLN A 808 19.31 -9.75 -84.04
N ILE A 809 20.13 -10.65 -83.51
CA ILE A 809 21.52 -10.35 -83.15
C ILE A 809 22.45 -10.97 -84.21
N ASN A 810 23.31 -10.12 -84.77
CA ASN A 810 24.36 -10.45 -85.72
C ASN A 810 25.69 -10.53 -84.95
N ILE A 811 26.33 -11.71 -84.92
CA ILE A 811 27.57 -11.95 -84.17
C ILE A 811 28.76 -11.72 -85.11
N SER A 812 29.38 -10.54 -85.07
CA SER A 812 30.64 -10.30 -85.80
C SER A 812 31.58 -9.23 -85.22
N GLN A 813 31.43 -8.79 -83.97
CA GLN A 813 32.35 -7.79 -83.39
C GLN A 813 32.68 -8.04 -81.92
N LEU A 814 33.49 -9.08 -81.64
CA LEU A 814 34.26 -9.15 -80.41
C LEU A 814 35.74 -9.40 -80.77
N ASN A 815 36.53 -8.32 -80.72
CA ASN A 815 37.98 -8.35 -80.74
C ASN A 815 38.49 -8.73 -79.36
N ILE A 816 39.34 -9.77 -79.29
CA ILE A 816 40.07 -10.18 -78.10
C ILE A 816 41.47 -9.58 -78.20
N ASN A 817 41.85 -8.71 -77.26
CA ASN A 817 43.23 -8.32 -77.02
C ASN A 817 43.73 -9.07 -75.77
N VAL A 818 44.73 -9.92 -75.98
CA VAL A 818 45.47 -10.62 -74.93
C VAL A 818 46.63 -9.73 -74.48
N ASN A 819 46.78 -9.50 -73.18
CA ASN A 819 48.01 -8.99 -72.61
C ASN A 819 48.55 -10.00 -71.59
N GLU A 820 49.71 -10.57 -71.92
CA GLU A 820 50.57 -11.33 -71.03
C GLU A 820 51.37 -10.38 -70.13
N ASN A 821 51.44 -10.65 -68.82
CA ASN A 821 52.67 -11.06 -68.12
C ASN A 821 52.65 -10.80 -66.61
N SER A 822 53.15 -11.83 -65.91
CA SER A 822 53.78 -11.93 -64.57
C SER A 822 52.98 -11.58 -63.32
#